data_AF-A0A925EJZ6-F1
#
_entry.id   AF-A0A925EJZ6-F1
#
_cell.length_a   1.000
_cell.length_b   1.000
_cell.length_c   1.000
_cell.angle_alpha   90.00
_cell.angle_beta   90.00
_cell.angle_gamma   90.00
#
_symmetry.space_group_name_H-M   'P 1'
#
loop_
_entity.id
_entity.type
_entity.pdbx_description
1 polymer ?
#
loop_
_entity_poly.entity_id
_entity_poly.type
_entity_poly.pdbx_seq_one_letter_code
_entity_poly.pdbx_strand_id
1 'polypeptide(L)'
;MSEEEKLKAGMVAIRSGERGRAASIFAEIVKSNPLSEQGWYLLGISCTAPDQREYCFRRVITLNPNNQEATNQLVSLSKLIIAQPPAWASQPPAIQNTSTPATTTISPFVYEENIPSPVGNKESVKFLEDTYPKVEQQKKAVVQPKKSNKVLIFSLLSIPILIGFGFAIAYLLYPKQSFTNLPATQIPLPLLPASSPTPLPPTAIPTAMPTVEYTAIYEKAPCPFDTPVFSDTDCGYLIVPEDRTGDPTHTIRLAVAVYHSTSENPEHPVMFLQGGPGAGAVQLSADAYDFLVAPFLSERDFIVFDQRGTGLSEPFLHCDELKKIYSQDIHGLIPSTTRELVYSNAFLSCNGLMKAQGVKLNAYTTVESAADVRDILKVLGYEKVNLYGASYGTRLAQVVMRDHAQIVQSAILDSVVPIETNLFNKYADSSESALKTLFDTCAADLECNTAYPDLETVFWDLVTKLDARPVTVTTSTYPIGTVTESVTGSTFRSIILGSIKSSYFLSTAPQTIHRFELGDYSTLIAAQYGLPFAFEDISPGLYISMMCHEHILTTTPEELQNISTRRGVKDYGWLPFQGNADNIFETCKSWGSVSPYLGENDPVISDIPSLIITGKYDPVTPPVYGQQIAERLSNSYYFEFSNLGHTPTAADGTGCAMDIAIAFLADPTVEPDRSCLDNLEKEEFLVPYTGNPPLSLDKTTIMGVSVDAPEDWYNIGDGFFFRGSSSLDITQIGVLRAILSAEELKDWFSLSIYGYRGLDTAPVKASQLEVNNLTWTLYTSTSNGRPVDIAMADYKGNSLVILMFSHIDEREALYQTIFLPMVESAK
;
A
#
# COMPACT_ATOMS: atom_id res chain seq x y z
N MET A 1 -21.81 22.85 -30.97
CA MET A 1 -23.09 22.34 -31.48
C MET A 1 -23.88 21.77 -30.32
N SER A 2 -25.17 22.06 -30.22
CA SER A 2 -26.08 21.42 -29.26
C SER A 2 -26.29 19.94 -29.63
N GLU A 3 -26.88 19.16 -28.71
CA GLU A 3 -27.26 17.77 -28.98
C GLU A 3 -28.21 17.67 -30.18
N GLU A 4 -29.21 18.56 -30.29
CA GLU A 4 -30.15 18.62 -31.41
C GLU A 4 -29.43 18.89 -32.76
N GLU A 5 -28.46 19.82 -32.77
CA GLU A 5 -27.65 20.10 -33.96
C GLU A 5 -26.80 18.89 -34.37
N LYS A 6 -26.20 18.18 -33.40
CA LYS A 6 -25.44 16.95 -33.65
C LYS A 6 -26.36 15.83 -34.16
N LEU A 7 -27.52 15.60 -33.53
CA LEU A 7 -28.51 14.60 -33.95
C LEU A 7 -28.92 14.85 -35.41
N LYS A 8 -29.20 16.11 -35.75
CA LYS A 8 -29.56 16.56 -37.11
C LYS A 8 -28.42 16.33 -38.12
N ALA A 9 -27.18 16.64 -37.75
CA ALA A 9 -26.00 16.42 -38.60
C ALA A 9 -25.69 14.93 -38.81
N GLY A 10 -25.75 14.11 -37.75
CA GLY A 10 -25.58 12.65 -37.84
C GLY A 10 -26.67 12.00 -38.70
N MET A 11 -27.93 12.43 -38.55
CA MET A 11 -29.03 11.98 -39.42
C MET A 11 -28.89 12.43 -40.88
N VAL A 12 -28.16 13.51 -41.18
CA VAL A 12 -27.78 13.85 -42.56
C VAL A 12 -26.68 12.90 -43.05
N ALA A 13 -25.64 12.66 -42.26
CA ALA A 13 -24.57 11.72 -42.62
C ALA A 13 -25.07 10.28 -42.88
N ILE A 14 -26.03 9.77 -42.07
CA ILE A 14 -26.70 8.48 -42.35
C ILE A 14 -27.34 8.50 -43.75
N ARG A 15 -28.09 9.56 -44.09
CA ARG A 15 -28.82 9.68 -45.36
C ARG A 15 -27.90 9.88 -46.57
N SER A 16 -26.71 10.46 -46.38
CA SER A 16 -25.64 10.51 -47.38
C SER A 16 -24.88 9.18 -47.54
N GLY A 17 -25.12 8.18 -46.68
CA GLY A 17 -24.36 6.93 -46.63
C GLY A 17 -23.01 7.03 -45.90
N GLU A 18 -22.68 8.19 -45.32
CA GLU A 18 -21.44 8.49 -44.60
C GLU A 18 -21.45 7.88 -43.18
N ARG A 19 -21.67 6.56 -43.06
CA ARG A 19 -21.89 5.87 -41.77
C ARG A 19 -20.80 6.10 -40.72
N GLY A 20 -19.53 6.12 -41.13
CA GLY A 20 -18.42 6.41 -40.20
C GLY A 20 -18.53 7.81 -39.59
N ARG A 21 -18.83 8.83 -40.41
CA ARG A 21 -19.06 10.22 -39.96
C ARG A 21 -20.30 10.34 -39.09
N ALA A 22 -21.37 9.61 -39.42
CA ALA A 22 -22.56 9.53 -38.58
C ALA A 22 -22.21 8.95 -37.20
N ALA A 23 -21.50 7.82 -37.16
CA ALA A 23 -21.04 7.20 -35.92
C ALA A 23 -20.18 8.16 -35.09
N SER A 24 -19.24 8.90 -35.68
CA SER A 24 -18.47 9.93 -34.95
C SER A 24 -19.36 11.00 -34.30
N ILE A 25 -20.38 11.49 -35.01
CA ILE A 25 -21.29 12.53 -34.50
C ILE A 25 -22.17 11.99 -33.36
N PHE A 26 -22.64 10.75 -33.43
CA PHE A 26 -23.41 10.13 -32.35
C PHE A 26 -22.53 9.68 -31.17
N ALA A 27 -21.28 9.26 -31.43
CA ALA A 27 -20.27 8.98 -30.40
C ALA A 27 -19.95 10.22 -29.56
N GLU A 28 -19.86 11.40 -30.20
CA GLU A 28 -19.76 12.67 -29.48
C GLU A 28 -20.99 12.98 -28.62
N ILE A 29 -22.21 12.67 -29.09
CA ILE A 29 -23.43 12.86 -28.30
C ILE A 29 -23.35 12.02 -27.03
N VAL A 30 -23.13 10.70 -27.14
CA VAL A 30 -23.10 9.82 -25.97
C VAL A 30 -21.90 10.04 -25.06
N LYS A 31 -20.76 10.55 -25.56
CA LYS A 31 -19.65 11.01 -24.71
C LYS A 31 -20.02 12.26 -23.90
N SER A 32 -20.79 13.19 -24.49
CA SER A 32 -21.24 14.41 -23.78
C SER A 32 -22.50 14.24 -22.93
N ASN A 33 -23.33 13.25 -23.27
CA ASN A 33 -24.55 12.90 -22.57
C ASN A 33 -24.71 11.36 -22.60
N PRO A 34 -24.09 10.63 -21.65
CA PRO A 34 -24.19 9.17 -21.56
C PRO A 34 -25.60 8.64 -21.32
N LEU A 35 -26.57 9.52 -21.02
CA LEU A 35 -27.99 9.24 -20.85
C LEU A 35 -28.82 9.52 -22.11
N SER A 36 -28.20 9.95 -23.22
CA SER A 36 -28.89 10.16 -24.49
C SER A 36 -29.29 8.83 -25.14
N GLU A 37 -30.49 8.36 -24.81
CA GLU A 37 -31.13 7.18 -25.42
C GLU A 37 -31.09 7.26 -26.96
N GLN A 38 -31.46 8.42 -27.52
CA GLN A 38 -31.47 8.63 -28.97
C GLN A 38 -30.05 8.69 -29.57
N GLY A 39 -29.07 9.23 -28.83
CA GLY A 39 -27.66 9.19 -29.20
C GLY A 39 -27.13 7.76 -29.30
N TRP A 40 -27.34 6.93 -28.28
CA TRP A 40 -26.93 5.53 -28.27
C TRP A 40 -27.63 4.73 -29.38
N TYR A 41 -28.94 4.92 -29.57
CA TYR A 41 -29.69 4.24 -30.61
C TYR A 41 -29.15 4.57 -32.01
N LEU A 42 -28.94 5.85 -32.32
CA LEU A 42 -28.43 6.27 -33.64
C LEU A 42 -26.95 5.93 -33.85
N LEU A 43 -26.15 5.82 -32.79
CA LEU A 43 -24.82 5.22 -32.83
C LEU A 43 -24.89 3.74 -33.24
N GLY A 44 -25.76 2.94 -32.61
CA GLY A 44 -25.99 1.52 -32.95
C GLY A 44 -26.60 1.28 -34.34
N ILE A 45 -27.25 2.28 -34.93
CA ILE A 45 -27.68 2.26 -36.33
C ILE A 45 -26.52 2.62 -37.30
N SER A 46 -25.57 3.44 -36.84
CA SER A 46 -24.44 3.93 -37.65
C SER A 46 -23.25 2.97 -37.67
N CYS A 47 -22.95 2.30 -36.55
CA CYS A 47 -21.92 1.27 -36.45
C CYS A 47 -22.16 0.11 -37.43
N THR A 48 -21.07 -0.49 -37.90
CA THR A 48 -21.11 -1.59 -38.89
C THR A 48 -20.79 -2.96 -38.29
N ALA A 49 -20.02 -3.02 -37.21
CA ALA A 49 -19.66 -4.26 -36.53
C ALA A 49 -20.84 -4.72 -35.62
N PRO A 50 -21.30 -6.00 -35.68
CA PRO A 50 -22.55 -6.44 -35.03
C PRO A 50 -22.58 -6.22 -33.50
N ASP A 51 -21.42 -6.39 -32.89
CA ASP A 51 -21.07 -6.21 -31.49
C ASP A 51 -21.17 -4.75 -31.01
N GLN A 52 -20.58 -3.80 -31.73
CA GLN A 52 -20.71 -2.36 -31.43
C GLN A 52 -22.18 -1.93 -31.46
N ARG A 53 -22.95 -2.48 -32.41
CA ARG A 53 -24.38 -2.24 -32.53
C ARG A 53 -25.12 -2.83 -31.33
N GLU A 54 -24.80 -4.05 -30.94
CA GLU A 54 -25.35 -4.70 -29.74
C GLU A 54 -25.04 -3.92 -28.45
N TYR A 55 -23.81 -3.47 -28.23
CA TYR A 55 -23.47 -2.63 -27.07
C TYR A 55 -24.32 -1.35 -27.03
N CYS A 56 -24.41 -0.64 -28.15
CA CYS A 56 -25.22 0.57 -28.25
C CYS A 56 -26.70 0.31 -27.95
N PHE A 57 -27.28 -0.76 -28.49
CA PHE A 57 -28.68 -1.10 -28.20
C PHE A 57 -28.88 -1.64 -26.78
N ARG A 58 -27.89 -2.29 -26.16
CA ARG A 58 -27.92 -2.64 -24.73
C ARG A 58 -27.90 -1.39 -23.85
N ARG A 59 -27.05 -0.40 -24.14
CA ARG A 59 -27.08 0.92 -23.46
C ARG A 59 -28.42 1.61 -23.60
N VAL A 60 -29.07 1.54 -24.77
CA VAL A 60 -30.46 2.03 -24.95
C VAL A 60 -31.44 1.31 -24.03
N ILE A 61 -31.35 -0.02 -23.90
CA ILE A 61 -32.22 -0.80 -23.00
C ILE A 61 -31.91 -0.54 -21.51
N THR A 62 -30.66 -0.27 -21.14
CA THR A 62 -30.30 0.16 -19.78
C THR A 62 -30.91 1.52 -19.43
N LEU A 63 -30.96 2.46 -20.39
CA LEU A 63 -31.54 3.80 -20.20
C LEU A 63 -33.06 3.80 -20.29
N ASN A 64 -33.63 2.97 -21.17
CA ASN A 64 -35.05 2.81 -21.40
C ASN A 64 -35.39 1.35 -21.75
N PRO A 65 -35.74 0.53 -20.75
CA PRO A 65 -36.08 -0.89 -20.95
C PRO A 65 -37.27 -1.13 -21.89
N ASN A 66 -38.06 -0.10 -22.20
CA ASN A 66 -39.23 -0.18 -23.08
C ASN A 66 -38.92 0.20 -24.55
N ASN A 67 -37.66 0.46 -24.91
CA ASN A 67 -37.31 0.76 -26.31
C ASN A 67 -37.41 -0.50 -27.19
N GLN A 68 -38.59 -0.67 -27.79
CA GLN A 68 -38.90 -1.79 -28.68
C GLN A 68 -38.03 -1.80 -29.94
N GLU A 69 -37.53 -0.65 -30.42
CA GLU A 69 -36.67 -0.61 -31.61
C GLU A 69 -35.28 -1.20 -31.33
N ALA A 70 -34.65 -0.81 -30.23
CA ALA A 70 -33.39 -1.39 -29.75
C ALA A 70 -33.55 -2.89 -29.47
N THR A 71 -34.65 -3.28 -28.81
CA THR A 71 -35.02 -4.70 -28.60
C THR A 71 -35.08 -5.46 -29.93
N ASN A 72 -35.73 -4.91 -30.95
CA ASN A 72 -35.84 -5.53 -32.27
C ASN A 72 -34.49 -5.63 -32.99
N GLN A 73 -33.59 -4.66 -32.82
CA GLN A 73 -32.23 -4.73 -33.37
C GLN A 73 -31.40 -5.83 -32.68
N LEU A 74 -31.46 -5.95 -31.35
CA LEU A 74 -30.80 -7.03 -30.60
C LEU A 74 -31.29 -8.42 -31.02
N VAL A 75 -32.61 -8.60 -31.20
CA VAL A 75 -33.21 -9.83 -31.74
C VAL A 75 -32.82 -10.09 -33.21
N SER A 76 -32.45 -9.06 -33.97
CA SER A 76 -31.91 -9.22 -35.32
C SER A 76 -30.41 -9.55 -35.35
N LEU A 77 -29.63 -9.04 -34.38
CA LEU A 77 -28.18 -9.26 -34.27
C LEU A 77 -27.87 -10.68 -33.79
N SER A 78 -28.56 -11.17 -32.75
CA SER A 78 -28.46 -12.56 -32.27
C SER A 78 -28.72 -13.60 -33.39
N LYS A 79 -29.67 -13.33 -34.30
CA LYS A 79 -29.94 -14.18 -35.46
C LYS A 79 -28.85 -14.15 -36.53
N LEU A 80 -28.06 -13.08 -36.62
CA LEU A 80 -26.92 -12.99 -37.54
C LEU A 80 -25.70 -13.74 -36.98
N ILE A 81 -25.48 -13.69 -35.67
CA ILE A 81 -24.40 -14.39 -34.97
C ILE A 81 -24.53 -15.92 -35.13
N ILE A 82 -25.76 -16.44 -35.06
CA ILE A 82 -26.07 -17.88 -35.26
C ILE A 82 -25.88 -18.33 -36.73
N ALA A 83 -25.78 -17.41 -37.70
CA ALA A 83 -25.96 -17.72 -39.12
C ALA A 83 -24.66 -17.88 -39.96
N GLN A 84 -23.46 -17.78 -39.38
CA GLN A 84 -22.20 -17.88 -40.13
C GLN A 84 -21.24 -18.98 -39.65
N PRO A 85 -21.19 -20.13 -40.35
CA PRO A 85 -20.07 -21.06 -40.28
C PRO A 85 -18.80 -20.48 -40.94
N PRO A 86 -17.60 -20.82 -40.48
CA PRO A 86 -16.35 -20.29 -41.05
C PRO A 86 -16.04 -20.86 -42.44
N ALA A 87 -15.46 -20.02 -43.30
CA ALA A 87 -15.31 -20.28 -44.74
C ALA A 87 -14.34 -21.42 -45.15
N TRP A 88 -13.62 -22.05 -44.19
CA TRP A 88 -12.66 -23.11 -44.48
C TRP A 88 -13.31 -24.49 -44.74
N ALA A 89 -14.61 -24.64 -44.56
CA ALA A 89 -15.35 -25.90 -44.74
C ALA A 89 -15.52 -26.37 -46.21
N SER A 90 -14.67 -25.94 -47.14
CA SER A 90 -14.68 -26.31 -48.56
C SER A 90 -13.63 -27.38 -48.88
N GLN A 91 -14.02 -28.43 -49.59
CA GLN A 91 -13.18 -29.62 -49.86
C GLN A 91 -11.89 -29.33 -50.66
N PRO A 92 -10.79 -30.06 -50.43
CA PRO A 92 -9.47 -29.77 -51.02
C PRO A 92 -9.26 -30.34 -52.44
N PRO A 93 -8.49 -29.65 -53.31
CA PRO A 93 -7.95 -30.22 -54.55
C PRO A 93 -6.79 -31.21 -54.29
N ALA A 94 -6.53 -32.09 -55.25
CA ALA A 94 -5.59 -33.21 -55.10
C ALA A 94 -4.10 -32.83 -55.12
N ILE A 95 -3.30 -33.57 -54.34
CA ILE A 95 -1.83 -33.52 -54.36
C ILE A 95 -1.31 -34.23 -55.62
N GLN A 96 -0.40 -33.58 -56.37
CA GLN A 96 0.45 -34.24 -57.36
C GLN A 96 1.88 -34.34 -56.85
N ASN A 97 2.43 -35.56 -56.81
CA ASN A 97 3.84 -35.80 -56.52
C ASN A 97 4.69 -35.66 -57.80
N THR A 98 5.71 -34.80 -57.77
CA THR A 98 6.88 -34.90 -58.66
C THR A 98 8.17 -34.64 -57.87
N SER A 99 9.28 -35.20 -58.38
CA SER A 99 10.49 -35.48 -57.60
C SER A 99 11.71 -34.60 -57.97
N THR A 100 12.53 -34.29 -56.96
CA THR A 100 14.02 -34.20 -56.89
C THR A 100 14.89 -34.48 -58.14
N PRO A 101 16.18 -34.03 -58.21
CA PRO A 101 16.97 -33.14 -57.31
C PRO A 101 17.98 -32.15 -57.99
N ALA A 102 18.77 -31.44 -57.15
CA ALA A 102 20.13 -30.89 -57.41
C ALA A 102 20.24 -29.62 -58.32
N THR A 103 21.29 -28.78 -58.30
CA THR A 103 22.58 -28.71 -57.55
C THR A 103 22.97 -27.22 -57.37
N THR A 104 23.81 -26.75 -56.41
CA THR A 104 25.29 -26.58 -56.55
C THR A 104 25.89 -25.90 -55.28
N THR A 105 27.19 -26.07 -55.03
CA THR A 105 28.04 -25.53 -53.93
C THR A 105 28.28 -24.01 -53.93
N ILE A 106 28.81 -23.38 -52.85
CA ILE A 106 30.26 -23.09 -52.56
C ILE A 106 30.47 -22.63 -51.08
N SER A 107 31.72 -22.67 -50.58
CA SER A 107 32.17 -22.26 -49.21
C SER A 107 33.51 -21.46 -49.27
N PRO A 108 34.31 -21.24 -48.17
CA PRO A 108 34.41 -20.00 -47.37
C PRO A 108 35.79 -19.24 -47.49
N PHE A 109 36.24 -18.55 -46.42
CA PHE A 109 37.44 -17.67 -46.24
C PHE A 109 37.23 -16.18 -46.67
N VAL A 110 37.97 -15.13 -46.26
CA VAL A 110 39.22 -14.86 -45.45
C VAL A 110 39.14 -13.36 -45.00
N TYR A 111 39.76 -12.72 -43.98
CA TYR A 111 40.54 -12.96 -42.72
C TYR A 111 40.37 -11.63 -41.88
N GLU A 112 41.11 -11.13 -40.86
CA GLU A 112 42.42 -11.40 -40.20
C GLU A 112 42.38 -10.85 -38.72
N GLU A 113 43.52 -10.54 -38.06
CA GLU A 113 43.65 -10.11 -36.64
C GLU A 113 44.39 -8.76 -36.43
N ASN A 114 44.46 -8.26 -35.18
CA ASN A 114 45.65 -7.60 -34.60
C ASN A 114 45.66 -7.70 -33.06
N ILE A 115 46.81 -8.04 -32.47
CA ILE A 115 47.03 -8.23 -31.01
C ILE A 115 48.33 -7.48 -30.59
N PRO A 116 48.57 -7.21 -29.29
CA PRO A 116 49.58 -8.05 -28.61
C PRO A 116 49.27 -8.38 -27.13
N SER A 117 49.76 -9.54 -26.68
CA SER A 117 49.71 -10.02 -25.29
C SER A 117 50.97 -9.61 -24.47
N PRO A 118 51.02 -9.97 -23.17
CA PRO A 118 51.90 -11.08 -22.75
C PRO A 118 51.09 -12.24 -22.12
N VAL A 119 51.36 -13.52 -22.40
CA VAL A 119 52.46 -14.35 -21.83
C VAL A 119 52.48 -14.33 -20.29
N GLY A 120 52.17 -15.40 -19.54
CA GLY A 120 51.62 -16.71 -19.91
C GLY A 120 52.48 -17.89 -19.47
N ASN A 121 51.92 -18.84 -18.70
CA ASN A 121 52.42 -20.21 -18.56
C ASN A 121 51.33 -21.16 -18.01
N LYS A 122 51.48 -22.48 -18.19
CA LYS A 122 50.52 -23.51 -17.70
C LYS A 122 51.05 -24.26 -16.49
N GLU A 123 50.52 -24.02 -15.28
CA GLU A 123 50.62 -24.98 -14.17
C GLU A 123 49.58 -24.69 -13.05
N SER A 124 48.34 -25.17 -13.21
CA SER A 124 47.28 -25.02 -12.19
C SER A 124 46.10 -26.00 -12.37
N VAL A 125 46.33 -27.30 -12.17
CA VAL A 125 45.27 -28.29 -11.92
C VAL A 125 45.32 -28.76 -10.47
N LYS A 126 45.11 -27.80 -9.56
CA LYS A 126 44.80 -27.98 -8.13
C LYS A 126 44.40 -26.63 -7.52
N PHE A 127 43.82 -26.67 -6.32
CA PHE A 127 43.20 -25.56 -5.59
C PHE A 127 41.92 -24.98 -6.20
N LEU A 128 40.78 -25.59 -5.83
CA LEU A 128 39.59 -24.86 -5.38
C LEU A 128 38.68 -25.75 -4.50
N GLU A 129 39.30 -26.49 -3.57
CA GLU A 129 38.63 -27.25 -2.50
C GLU A 129 39.31 -26.92 -1.16
N ASP A 130 39.05 -25.75 -0.56
CA ASP A 130 39.45 -25.44 0.83
C ASP A 130 38.84 -24.10 1.33
N THR A 131 37.51 -23.99 1.51
CA THR A 131 36.90 -22.88 2.31
C THR A 131 35.52 -23.13 2.92
N TYR A 132 35.08 -24.38 3.12
CA TYR A 132 33.87 -24.69 3.90
C TYR A 132 34.08 -25.93 4.80
N PRO A 133 34.42 -25.75 6.10
CA PRO A 133 34.52 -26.87 7.03
C PRO A 133 33.12 -27.37 7.42
N LYS A 134 32.73 -28.52 6.88
CA LYS A 134 31.57 -29.29 7.36
C LYS A 134 31.81 -29.72 8.81
N VAL A 135 30.81 -29.55 9.68
CA VAL A 135 30.87 -29.99 11.08
C VAL A 135 30.17 -31.35 11.21
N GLU A 136 30.92 -32.40 11.48
CA GLU A 136 30.37 -33.67 12.00
C GLU A 136 31.20 -34.17 13.20
N GLN A 137 30.58 -35.03 14.01
CA GLN A 137 30.92 -35.23 15.42
C GLN A 137 32.08 -36.22 15.64
N GLN A 138 33.02 -35.90 16.54
CA GLN A 138 33.60 -36.91 17.44
C GLN A 138 33.77 -36.39 18.88
N LYS A 139 33.51 -37.28 19.84
CA LYS A 139 33.48 -37.01 21.29
C LYS A 139 34.88 -37.16 21.90
N LYS A 140 35.28 -36.29 22.84
CA LYS A 140 36.21 -36.64 23.93
C LYS A 140 36.18 -35.68 25.13
N ALA A 141 36.39 -36.25 26.31
CA ALA A 141 36.76 -35.62 27.58
C ALA A 141 36.02 -34.33 28.00
N VAL A 142 34.96 -34.49 28.81
CA VAL A 142 34.37 -33.38 29.59
C VAL A 142 35.31 -32.99 30.72
N VAL A 143 35.69 -31.71 30.79
CA VAL A 143 36.12 -31.04 32.03
C VAL A 143 35.04 -30.00 32.36
N GLN A 144 34.40 -30.11 33.53
CA GLN A 144 33.27 -29.26 33.92
C GLN A 144 33.73 -27.83 34.29
N PRO A 145 33.27 -26.78 33.59
CA PRO A 145 33.23 -25.43 34.17
C PRO A 145 32.13 -25.39 35.23
N LYS A 146 32.33 -24.62 36.30
CA LYS A 146 31.31 -24.48 37.36
C LYS A 146 30.03 -23.80 36.82
N LYS A 147 28.87 -24.22 37.34
CA LYS A 147 27.59 -23.54 37.09
C LYS A 147 27.60 -22.11 37.67
N SER A 148 27.55 -21.10 36.82
CA SER A 148 27.12 -19.74 37.16
C SER A 148 26.78 -18.93 35.90
N ASN A 149 25.92 -17.91 36.04
CA ASN A 149 25.82 -16.74 35.16
C ASN A 149 25.38 -16.96 33.69
N LYS A 150 24.29 -17.73 33.45
CA LYS A 150 23.55 -17.67 32.17
C LYS A 150 22.34 -16.72 32.15
N VAL A 151 21.95 -16.17 33.30
CA VAL A 151 20.85 -15.18 33.43
C VAL A 151 21.39 -13.73 33.41
N LEU A 152 22.71 -13.55 33.26
CA LEU A 152 23.41 -12.35 33.74
C LEU A 152 23.75 -11.30 32.67
N ILE A 153 23.33 -11.48 31.42
CA ILE A 153 23.78 -10.66 30.27
C ILE A 153 22.61 -10.08 29.45
N PHE A 154 21.40 -10.66 29.55
CA PHE A 154 20.27 -10.27 28.69
C PHE A 154 19.84 -8.81 28.83
N SER A 155 19.77 -8.27 30.05
CA SER A 155 19.29 -6.89 30.32
C SER A 155 20.27 -5.76 29.97
N LEU A 156 21.45 -6.08 29.39
CA LEU A 156 22.31 -5.10 28.70
C LEU A 156 22.25 -5.28 27.17
N LEU A 157 21.90 -6.48 26.69
CA LEU A 157 21.61 -6.73 25.28
C LEU A 157 20.24 -6.19 24.85
N SER A 158 19.30 -5.99 25.80
CA SER A 158 18.03 -5.31 25.49
C SER A 158 18.16 -3.79 25.30
N ILE A 159 19.25 -3.12 25.74
CA ILE A 159 19.41 -1.67 25.52
C ILE A 159 19.52 -1.32 24.02
N PRO A 160 20.41 -1.96 23.22
CA PRO A 160 20.40 -1.79 21.76
C PRO A 160 19.11 -2.23 21.06
N ILE A 161 18.29 -3.06 21.72
CA ILE A 161 16.97 -3.45 21.23
C ILE A 161 16.01 -2.28 21.50
N LEU A 162 15.81 -1.85 22.75
CA LEU A 162 14.92 -0.76 23.14
C LEU A 162 15.16 0.55 22.38
N ILE A 163 16.42 0.88 22.07
CA ILE A 163 16.80 2.07 21.27
C ILE A 163 16.36 1.98 19.79
N GLY A 164 16.09 0.78 19.25
CA GLY A 164 15.71 0.56 17.84
C GLY A 164 14.45 -0.28 17.57
N PHE A 165 13.85 -0.90 18.58
CA PHE A 165 12.73 -1.86 18.47
C PHE A 165 11.43 -1.39 19.12
N GLY A 166 11.42 -0.30 19.91
CA GLY A 166 10.16 0.25 20.46
C GLY A 166 9.11 0.49 19.36
N PHE A 167 9.58 0.98 18.20
CA PHE A 167 8.83 1.14 16.96
C PHE A 167 8.13 -0.15 16.46
N ALA A 168 8.78 -1.31 16.57
CA ALA A 168 8.28 -2.58 16.04
C ALA A 168 7.37 -3.32 17.03
N ILE A 169 7.59 -3.16 18.33
CA ILE A 169 6.83 -3.84 19.38
C ILE A 169 5.46 -3.16 19.60
N ALA A 170 5.38 -1.82 19.47
CA ALA A 170 4.12 -1.08 19.56
C ALA A 170 3.11 -1.50 18.47
N TYR A 171 3.59 -1.84 17.28
CA TYR A 171 2.77 -2.28 16.13
C TYR A 171 2.10 -3.66 16.35
N LEU A 172 2.55 -4.44 17.34
CA LEU A 172 2.19 -5.86 17.47
C LEU A 172 1.30 -6.21 18.67
N LEU A 173 0.97 -5.27 19.59
CA LEU A 173 0.52 -5.67 20.94
C LEU A 173 -0.83 -5.15 21.47
N TYR A 174 -1.18 -3.85 21.40
CA TYR A 174 -2.36 -3.34 22.17
C TYR A 174 -3.15 -2.17 21.54
N PRO A 175 -4.47 -2.37 21.29
CA PRO A 175 -5.45 -1.30 21.07
C PRO A 175 -6.48 -1.17 22.22
N LYS A 176 -7.07 0.04 22.35
CA LYS A 176 -8.23 0.46 23.19
C LYS A 176 -8.08 0.56 24.73
N GLN A 177 -8.58 1.68 25.26
CA GLN A 177 -9.69 1.67 26.23
C GLN A 177 -10.57 2.93 26.03
N SER A 178 -11.77 2.99 26.62
CA SER A 178 -12.86 3.85 26.10
C SER A 178 -13.57 4.69 27.18
N PHE A 179 -14.04 5.89 26.79
CA PHE A 179 -14.89 6.79 27.60
C PHE A 179 -16.15 7.23 26.83
N THR A 180 -17.13 7.84 27.51
CA THR A 180 -18.54 7.88 27.03
C THR A 180 -19.19 9.27 26.95
N ASN A 181 -19.56 9.68 25.73
CA ASN A 181 -20.81 10.37 25.30
C ASN A 181 -21.56 11.36 26.22
N LEU A 182 -21.85 12.57 25.71
CA LEU A 182 -23.16 13.28 25.80
C LEU A 182 -23.30 14.32 24.64
N PRO A 183 -24.51 14.64 24.09
CA PRO A 183 -24.67 15.17 22.72
C PRO A 183 -25.21 16.62 22.55
N ALA A 184 -25.04 17.22 21.36
CA ALA A 184 -25.71 18.50 20.97
C ALA A 184 -25.88 18.77 19.44
N THR A 185 -27.04 18.36 18.88
CA THR A 185 -27.83 18.93 17.73
C THR A 185 -27.20 19.83 16.62
N GLN A 186 -27.48 19.46 15.36
CA GLN A 186 -27.17 20.17 14.09
C GLN A 186 -28.16 21.31 13.69
N ILE A 187 -27.73 22.23 12.81
CA ILE A 187 -28.59 22.96 11.82
C ILE A 187 -27.80 23.22 10.50
N PRO A 188 -28.35 22.96 9.29
CA PRO A 188 -27.67 23.15 7.97
C PRO A 188 -28.12 24.41 7.20
N LEU A 189 -27.43 24.77 6.08
CA LEU A 189 -27.86 25.63 4.93
C LEU A 189 -26.78 25.55 3.78
N PRO A 190 -26.96 26.08 2.53
CA PRO A 190 -26.86 25.20 1.35
C PRO A 190 -25.90 25.62 0.21
N LEU A 191 -25.79 24.74 -0.79
CA LEU A 191 -24.98 24.81 -2.02
C LEU A 191 -25.45 25.84 -3.08
N LEU A 192 -24.51 26.33 -3.91
CA LEU A 192 -24.73 26.91 -5.24
C LEU A 192 -23.56 26.56 -6.20
N PRO A 193 -23.72 26.63 -7.54
CA PRO A 193 -23.10 25.66 -8.46
C PRO A 193 -21.79 26.09 -9.17
N ALA A 194 -21.10 25.09 -9.72
CA ALA A 194 -19.87 25.21 -10.52
C ALA A 194 -20.12 25.50 -12.02
N SER A 195 -19.04 25.78 -12.77
CA SER A 195 -19.06 26.02 -14.23
C SER A 195 -17.85 25.38 -14.93
N SER A 196 -18.09 24.60 -16.00
CA SER A 196 -17.10 23.74 -16.65
C SER A 196 -16.50 24.33 -17.95
N PRO A 197 -15.26 23.94 -18.33
CA PRO A 197 -14.73 24.04 -19.70
C PRO A 197 -14.61 22.68 -20.42
N THR A 198 -14.40 22.72 -21.74
CA THR A 198 -14.59 21.60 -22.70
C THR A 198 -13.32 20.79 -23.02
N PRO A 199 -13.42 19.45 -23.24
CA PRO A 199 -12.38 18.62 -23.87
C PRO A 199 -12.67 18.22 -25.34
N LEU A 200 -11.70 17.53 -25.97
CA LEU A 200 -11.60 17.22 -27.40
C LEU A 200 -12.04 15.74 -27.76
N PRO A 201 -12.01 15.29 -29.04
CA PRO A 201 -12.97 14.30 -29.57
C PRO A 201 -12.63 12.82 -29.26
N PRO A 202 -13.61 11.90 -29.39
CA PRO A 202 -13.41 10.45 -29.21
C PRO A 202 -12.82 9.74 -30.43
N THR A 203 -11.96 8.74 -30.18
CA THR A 203 -11.46 7.79 -31.18
C THR A 203 -11.72 6.36 -30.71
N ALA A 204 -12.40 5.55 -31.55
CA ALA A 204 -12.65 4.12 -31.41
C ALA A 204 -13.46 3.63 -30.18
N ILE A 205 -14.32 2.62 -30.42
CA ILE A 205 -15.07 1.88 -29.39
C ILE A 205 -14.89 0.38 -29.68
N PRO A 206 -14.07 -0.35 -28.89
CA PRO A 206 -13.98 -1.80 -28.92
C PRO A 206 -15.15 -2.47 -28.17
N THR A 207 -15.04 -3.79 -28.00
CA THR A 207 -16.11 -4.74 -27.68
C THR A 207 -15.70 -5.62 -26.50
N ALA A 208 -16.66 -6.08 -25.68
CA ALA A 208 -16.43 -7.14 -24.69
C ALA A 208 -15.88 -8.40 -25.38
N MET A 209 -14.62 -8.74 -25.11
CA MET A 209 -13.91 -9.75 -25.92
C MET A 209 -14.56 -11.14 -25.81
N PRO A 210 -14.60 -11.92 -26.91
CA PRO A 210 -15.22 -13.24 -26.90
C PRO A 210 -14.40 -14.21 -26.04
N THR A 211 -14.94 -14.60 -24.90
CA THR A 211 -14.32 -15.57 -24.00
C THR A 211 -14.43 -17.00 -24.54
N VAL A 212 -13.39 -17.80 -24.38
CA VAL A 212 -13.44 -19.24 -24.68
C VAL A 212 -14.26 -20.03 -23.65
N GLU A 213 -14.75 -21.21 -24.01
CA GLU A 213 -15.39 -22.13 -23.07
C GLU A 213 -14.35 -22.89 -22.23
N TYR A 214 -14.53 -22.91 -20.92
CA TYR A 214 -13.72 -23.65 -19.95
C TYR A 214 -14.57 -24.07 -18.74
N THR A 215 -13.98 -24.84 -17.84
CA THR A 215 -14.58 -25.18 -16.53
C THR A 215 -13.55 -24.88 -15.45
N ALA A 216 -13.88 -23.95 -14.54
CA ALA A 216 -13.07 -23.68 -13.36
C ALA A 216 -13.12 -24.89 -12.40
N ILE A 217 -12.02 -25.14 -11.69
CA ILE A 217 -11.85 -26.26 -10.77
C ILE A 217 -11.36 -25.72 -9.41
N TYR A 218 -11.80 -26.31 -8.30
CA TYR A 218 -11.19 -26.11 -6.98
C TYR A 218 -10.34 -27.33 -6.60
N GLU A 219 -9.07 -27.10 -6.27
CA GLU A 219 -8.11 -28.10 -5.82
C GLU A 219 -7.79 -27.85 -4.35
N LYS A 220 -8.41 -28.62 -3.44
CA LYS A 220 -8.18 -28.49 -1.99
C LYS A 220 -6.74 -28.87 -1.62
N ALA A 221 -6.09 -28.05 -0.80
CA ALA A 221 -4.70 -28.19 -0.37
C ALA A 221 -4.56 -27.98 1.15
N PRO A 222 -3.44 -28.37 1.78
CA PRO A 222 -3.12 -27.93 3.13
C PRO A 222 -2.99 -26.40 3.18
N CYS A 223 -3.36 -25.78 4.30
CA CYS A 223 -3.06 -24.36 4.50
C CYS A 223 -1.54 -24.13 4.60
N PRO A 224 -1.02 -23.05 3.98
CA PRO A 224 0.41 -22.75 3.92
C PRO A 224 0.94 -22.05 5.18
N PHE A 225 0.03 -21.59 6.05
CA PHE A 225 0.27 -20.94 7.34
C PHE A 225 -0.23 -21.82 8.50
N ASP A 226 0.25 -21.57 9.71
CA ASP A 226 -0.34 -22.14 10.93
C ASP A 226 -1.74 -21.54 11.13
N THR A 227 -2.77 -22.39 11.16
CA THR A 227 -4.17 -21.94 11.28
C THR A 227 -4.46 -21.36 12.67
N PRO A 228 -5.18 -20.21 12.75
CA PRO A 228 -5.58 -19.60 14.03
C PRO A 228 -6.28 -20.58 14.96
N VAL A 229 -6.03 -20.45 16.27
CA VAL A 229 -6.54 -21.41 17.25
C VAL A 229 -8.07 -21.30 17.33
N PHE A 230 -8.74 -22.44 17.11
CA PHE A 230 -10.20 -22.56 17.01
C PHE A 230 -10.86 -22.06 15.71
N SER A 231 -10.10 -21.64 14.68
CA SER A 231 -10.69 -21.48 13.34
C SER A 231 -10.87 -22.84 12.66
N ASP A 232 -12.00 -23.04 11.98
CA ASP A 232 -12.09 -24.05 10.92
C ASP A 232 -11.76 -23.36 9.59
N THR A 233 -10.88 -23.97 8.79
CA THR A 233 -10.23 -23.25 7.69
C THR A 233 -9.84 -24.20 6.56
N ASP A 234 -10.43 -23.97 5.40
CA ASP A 234 -10.17 -24.72 4.17
C ASP A 234 -9.32 -23.90 3.20
N CYS A 235 -8.18 -24.47 2.80
CA CYS A 235 -7.29 -23.88 1.82
C CYS A 235 -7.27 -24.69 0.51
N GLY A 236 -6.94 -24.03 -0.60
CA GLY A 236 -6.88 -24.68 -1.91
C GLY A 236 -6.58 -23.70 -3.02
N TYR A 237 -6.71 -24.18 -4.26
CA TYR A 237 -6.45 -23.40 -5.46
C TYR A 237 -7.66 -23.38 -6.40
N LEU A 238 -8.04 -22.19 -6.87
CA LEU A 238 -8.87 -22.05 -8.07
C LEU A 238 -7.99 -22.28 -9.30
N ILE A 239 -8.38 -23.21 -10.17
CA ILE A 239 -7.73 -23.44 -11.47
C ILE A 239 -8.62 -22.88 -12.58
N VAL A 240 -8.09 -21.91 -13.33
CA VAL A 240 -8.76 -21.17 -14.42
C VAL A 240 -7.76 -20.86 -15.55
N PRO A 241 -8.21 -20.55 -16.79
CA PRO A 241 -7.34 -20.04 -17.83
C PRO A 241 -6.58 -18.77 -17.40
N GLU A 242 -5.34 -18.63 -17.86
CA GLU A 242 -4.58 -17.38 -17.69
C GLU A 242 -5.23 -16.25 -18.48
N ASP A 243 -5.56 -16.50 -19.75
CA ASP A 243 -6.19 -15.56 -20.68
C ASP A 243 -7.52 -16.17 -21.12
N ARG A 244 -8.65 -15.60 -20.68
CA ARG A 244 -9.99 -16.14 -21.00
C ARG A 244 -10.40 -15.90 -22.45
N THR A 245 -9.56 -15.27 -23.26
CA THR A 245 -9.74 -15.11 -24.73
C THR A 245 -8.73 -15.91 -25.56
N GLY A 246 -7.74 -16.51 -24.91
CA GLY A 246 -6.66 -17.29 -25.52
C GLY A 246 -6.90 -18.79 -25.51
N ASP A 247 -5.91 -19.54 -25.03
CA ASP A 247 -5.96 -21.01 -24.94
C ASP A 247 -6.52 -21.44 -23.56
N PRO A 248 -7.71 -22.08 -23.49
CA PRO A 248 -8.30 -22.49 -22.21
C PRO A 248 -7.52 -23.59 -21.49
N THR A 249 -6.51 -24.19 -22.12
CA THR A 249 -5.61 -25.17 -21.50
C THR A 249 -4.40 -24.53 -20.83
N HIS A 250 -4.06 -23.27 -21.15
CA HIS A 250 -3.03 -22.51 -20.43
C HIS A 250 -3.64 -21.94 -19.15
N THR A 251 -3.38 -22.60 -18.02
CA THR A 251 -4.09 -22.36 -16.76
C THR A 251 -3.16 -21.85 -15.65
N ILE A 252 -3.75 -21.09 -14.72
CA ILE A 252 -3.12 -20.57 -13.50
C ILE A 252 -3.82 -21.16 -12.27
N ARG A 253 -3.14 -21.15 -11.12
CA ARG A 253 -3.64 -21.66 -9.83
C ARG A 253 -3.69 -20.50 -8.84
N LEU A 254 -4.88 -20.04 -8.47
CA LEU A 254 -5.05 -18.93 -7.51
C LEU A 254 -5.25 -19.46 -6.10
N ALA A 255 -4.42 -19.07 -5.15
CA ALA A 255 -4.54 -19.51 -3.75
C ALA A 255 -5.79 -18.90 -3.11
N VAL A 256 -6.59 -19.74 -2.44
CA VAL A 256 -7.83 -19.38 -1.75
C VAL A 256 -7.80 -19.97 -0.34
N ALA A 257 -8.21 -19.19 0.66
CA ALA A 257 -8.55 -19.70 1.98
C ALA A 257 -9.98 -19.28 2.36
N VAL A 258 -10.71 -20.19 3.00
CA VAL A 258 -12.07 -20.00 3.50
C VAL A 258 -12.05 -20.30 5.00
N TYR A 259 -12.33 -19.28 5.81
CA TYR A 259 -12.57 -19.44 7.24
C TYR A 259 -14.06 -19.65 7.44
N HIS A 260 -14.44 -20.80 7.99
CA HIS A 260 -15.86 -21.16 8.14
C HIS A 260 -16.48 -20.48 9.35
N SER A 261 -17.76 -20.15 9.24
CA SER A 261 -18.57 -19.55 10.29
C SER A 261 -18.74 -20.51 11.48
N THR A 262 -18.91 -19.92 12.67
CA THR A 262 -19.31 -20.62 13.89
C THR A 262 -20.83 -20.84 13.99
N SER A 263 -21.61 -20.29 13.06
CA SER A 263 -23.06 -20.50 12.95
C SER A 263 -23.40 -21.86 12.32
N GLU A 264 -24.42 -22.56 12.84
CA GLU A 264 -25.00 -23.75 12.18
C GLU A 264 -25.70 -23.40 10.85
N ASN A 265 -26.05 -22.14 10.64
CA ASN A 265 -26.69 -21.62 9.43
C ASN A 265 -26.01 -20.28 9.08
N PRO A 266 -24.88 -20.28 8.35
CA PRO A 266 -24.21 -19.05 7.97
C PRO A 266 -25.04 -18.24 6.97
N GLU A 267 -25.01 -16.93 7.15
CA GLU A 267 -25.47 -15.95 6.17
C GLU A 267 -24.46 -15.84 5.02
N HIS A 268 -24.83 -15.18 3.91
CA HIS A 268 -23.95 -15.07 2.73
C HIS A 268 -22.52 -14.60 3.10
N PRO A 269 -21.47 -15.24 2.53
CA PRO A 269 -20.08 -15.01 2.92
C PRO A 269 -19.61 -13.57 2.69
N VAL A 270 -18.53 -13.20 3.36
CA VAL A 270 -17.73 -12.01 3.02
C VAL A 270 -16.55 -12.47 2.16
N MET A 271 -16.24 -11.75 1.09
CA MET A 271 -14.98 -11.92 0.35
C MET A 271 -14.16 -10.64 0.43
N PHE A 272 -12.98 -10.74 1.05
CA PHE A 272 -12.04 -9.63 1.11
C PHE A 272 -11.23 -9.54 -0.18
N LEU A 273 -11.22 -8.33 -0.74
CA LEU A 273 -10.51 -7.96 -1.95
C LEU A 273 -9.39 -7.00 -1.55
N GLN A 274 -8.15 -7.49 -1.59
CA GLN A 274 -6.98 -6.76 -1.14
C GLN A 274 -6.49 -5.70 -2.14
N GLY A 275 -5.84 -4.66 -1.61
CA GLY A 275 -5.30 -3.53 -2.34
C GLY A 275 -3.89 -3.70 -2.92
N GLY A 276 -3.11 -2.62 -2.85
CA GLY A 276 -1.82 -2.48 -3.52
C GLY A 276 -1.90 -1.54 -4.73
N PRO A 277 -2.16 -2.00 -5.97
CA PRO A 277 -2.38 -3.39 -6.39
C PRO A 277 -1.18 -4.28 -6.14
N GLY A 278 -1.41 -5.60 -6.14
CA GLY A 278 -0.34 -6.57 -6.00
C GLY A 278 -0.07 -7.05 -4.59
N ALA A 279 -0.79 -6.62 -3.55
CA ALA A 279 -0.60 -7.16 -2.21
C ALA A 279 -1.27 -8.54 -2.04
N GLY A 280 -0.60 -9.47 -1.34
CA GLY A 280 -1.20 -10.75 -0.93
C GLY A 280 -2.30 -10.60 0.13
N ALA A 281 -3.26 -11.52 0.12
CA ALA A 281 -4.41 -11.58 1.02
C ALA A 281 -4.46 -12.88 1.84
N VAL A 282 -4.00 -14.00 1.29
CA VAL A 282 -4.09 -15.32 1.95
C VAL A 282 -3.22 -15.37 3.19
N GLN A 283 -1.95 -14.99 3.10
CA GLN A 283 -1.03 -14.92 4.25
C GLN A 283 -1.49 -13.85 5.27
N LEU A 284 -1.80 -12.64 4.79
CA LEU A 284 -2.32 -11.54 5.61
C LEU A 284 -3.57 -11.93 6.44
N SER A 285 -4.43 -12.79 5.92
CA SER A 285 -5.63 -13.24 6.64
C SER A 285 -5.33 -14.02 7.93
N ALA A 286 -4.18 -14.69 8.00
CA ALA A 286 -3.71 -15.36 9.20
C ALA A 286 -2.99 -14.36 10.13
N ASP A 287 -2.10 -13.53 9.57
CA ASP A 287 -1.29 -12.57 10.34
C ASP A 287 -2.13 -11.43 10.97
N ALA A 288 -3.26 -11.08 10.36
CA ALA A 288 -4.21 -10.07 10.83
C ALA A 288 -5.57 -10.67 11.26
N TYR A 289 -5.63 -11.98 11.56
CA TYR A 289 -6.88 -12.73 11.79
C TYR A 289 -7.87 -12.05 12.75
N ASP A 290 -7.41 -11.62 13.92
CA ASP A 290 -8.26 -11.03 14.97
C ASP A 290 -8.95 -9.72 14.55
N PHE A 291 -8.39 -9.00 13.58
CA PHE A 291 -8.90 -7.71 13.09
C PHE A 291 -9.61 -7.81 11.74
N LEU A 292 -9.13 -8.68 10.84
CA LEU A 292 -9.61 -8.78 9.46
C LEU A 292 -10.65 -9.88 9.26
N VAL A 293 -10.55 -11.00 10.00
CA VAL A 293 -11.30 -12.24 9.71
C VAL A 293 -12.27 -12.57 10.84
N ALA A 294 -11.77 -12.67 12.08
CA ALA A 294 -12.53 -13.05 13.26
C ALA A 294 -13.84 -12.26 13.48
N PRO A 295 -13.93 -10.94 13.20
CA PRO A 295 -15.16 -10.17 13.44
C PRO A 295 -16.38 -10.60 12.61
N PHE A 296 -16.19 -11.39 11.55
CA PHE A 296 -17.29 -11.84 10.67
C PHE A 296 -17.76 -13.29 10.95
N LEU A 297 -16.92 -14.11 11.61
CA LEU A 297 -17.14 -15.56 11.76
C LEU A 297 -18.24 -15.95 12.76
N SER A 298 -18.90 -14.99 13.41
CA SER A 298 -20.12 -15.24 14.18
C SER A 298 -21.33 -15.57 13.29
N GLU A 299 -21.35 -15.07 12.05
CA GLU A 299 -22.51 -15.14 11.16
C GLU A 299 -22.17 -15.61 9.75
N ARG A 300 -20.95 -15.37 9.24
CA ARG A 300 -20.61 -15.53 7.81
C ARG A 300 -19.28 -16.26 7.64
N ASP A 301 -19.16 -17.03 6.56
CA ASP A 301 -17.85 -17.53 6.13
C ASP A 301 -17.03 -16.37 5.56
N PHE A 302 -15.71 -16.37 5.79
CA PHE A 302 -14.81 -15.32 5.31
C PHE A 302 -13.83 -15.89 4.27
N ILE A 303 -13.93 -15.41 3.04
CA ILE A 303 -13.18 -15.88 1.88
C ILE A 303 -12.07 -14.86 1.55
N VAL A 304 -10.84 -15.35 1.43
CA VAL A 304 -9.71 -14.59 0.88
C VAL A 304 -9.10 -15.33 -0.29
N PHE A 305 -8.57 -14.59 -1.27
CA PHE A 305 -7.76 -15.17 -2.32
C PHE A 305 -6.63 -14.24 -2.75
N ASP A 306 -5.51 -14.83 -3.14
CA ASP A 306 -4.42 -14.08 -3.75
C ASP A 306 -4.74 -13.88 -5.23
N GLN A 307 -4.88 -12.61 -5.63
CA GLN A 307 -5.22 -12.26 -7.01
C GLN A 307 -4.19 -12.80 -8.00
N ARG A 308 -4.61 -13.04 -9.25
CA ARG A 308 -3.75 -13.50 -10.35
C ARG A 308 -2.43 -12.73 -10.38
N GLY A 309 -1.31 -13.43 -10.14
CA GLY A 309 0.02 -12.83 -10.15
C GLY A 309 0.58 -12.35 -8.82
N THR A 310 -0.11 -12.50 -7.67
CA THR A 310 0.43 -12.17 -6.35
C THR A 310 0.33 -13.29 -5.30
N GLY A 311 0.95 -13.08 -4.14
CA GLY A 311 0.97 -13.96 -2.99
C GLY A 311 1.43 -15.38 -3.33
N LEU A 312 0.60 -16.35 -2.97
CA LEU A 312 0.81 -17.78 -3.17
C LEU A 312 0.15 -18.31 -4.46
N SER A 313 -0.39 -17.43 -5.30
CA SER A 313 -0.94 -17.77 -6.61
C SER A 313 0.14 -17.98 -7.66
N GLU A 314 -0.05 -18.98 -8.51
CA GLU A 314 0.92 -19.43 -9.52
C GLU A 314 0.44 -19.07 -10.94
N PRO A 315 1.25 -18.34 -11.75
CA PRO A 315 2.58 -17.83 -11.43
C PRO A 315 2.53 -16.55 -10.58
N PHE A 316 3.43 -16.44 -9.60
CA PHE A 316 3.70 -15.21 -8.88
C PHE A 316 4.54 -14.28 -9.78
N LEU A 317 4.09 -13.05 -10.05
CA LEU A 317 4.78 -12.12 -10.96
C LEU A 317 5.98 -11.42 -10.29
N HIS A 318 6.91 -12.21 -9.79
CA HIS A 318 8.07 -11.74 -9.04
C HIS A 318 9.13 -11.06 -9.92
N CYS A 319 9.79 -10.04 -9.38
CA CYS A 319 10.92 -9.37 -10.00
C CYS A 319 12.11 -9.30 -9.02
N ASP A 320 12.81 -10.43 -8.80
CA ASP A 320 14.01 -10.52 -7.97
C ASP A 320 14.99 -9.37 -8.21
N GLU A 321 15.30 -9.10 -9.47
CA GLU A 321 16.28 -8.09 -9.86
C GLU A 321 15.82 -6.68 -9.47
N LEU A 322 14.51 -6.38 -9.47
CA LEU A 322 13.98 -5.10 -8.97
C LEU A 322 14.10 -4.99 -7.44
N LYS A 323 13.72 -6.05 -6.69
CA LYS A 323 13.87 -6.06 -5.22
C LYS A 323 15.35 -5.93 -4.81
N LYS A 324 16.24 -6.58 -5.54
CA LYS A 324 17.71 -6.50 -5.40
C LYS A 324 18.28 -5.13 -5.75
N ILE A 325 17.86 -4.52 -6.87
CA ILE A 325 18.29 -3.16 -7.25
C ILE A 325 17.82 -2.14 -6.21
N TYR A 326 16.56 -2.22 -5.76
CA TYR A 326 16.07 -1.36 -4.68
C TYR A 326 16.84 -1.56 -3.36
N SER A 327 17.11 -2.81 -2.98
CA SER A 327 17.95 -3.12 -1.82
C SER A 327 19.36 -2.50 -1.90
N GLN A 328 19.95 -2.44 -3.10
CA GLN A 328 21.23 -1.74 -3.34
C GLN A 328 21.08 -0.21 -3.29
N ASP A 329 19.96 0.32 -3.78
CA ASP A 329 19.66 1.74 -3.82
C ASP A 329 19.50 2.36 -2.43
N ILE A 330 18.72 1.73 -1.55
CA ILE A 330 18.55 2.18 -0.15
C ILE A 330 19.83 2.04 0.68
N HIS A 331 20.79 1.21 0.23
CA HIS A 331 22.14 1.11 0.81
C HIS A 331 23.13 2.13 0.21
N GLY A 332 22.67 3.06 -0.62
CA GLY A 332 23.50 4.08 -1.27
C GLY A 332 24.47 3.53 -2.32
N LEU A 333 24.30 2.29 -2.79
CA LEU A 333 25.22 1.62 -3.71
C LEU A 333 24.97 1.99 -5.19
N ILE A 334 23.86 2.68 -5.48
CA ILE A 334 23.47 3.11 -6.84
C ILE A 334 23.60 4.63 -6.95
N PRO A 335 24.55 5.16 -7.74
CA PRO A 335 24.62 6.59 -8.01
C PRO A 335 23.36 7.10 -8.71
N SER A 336 22.85 8.25 -8.27
CA SER A 336 21.64 8.88 -8.82
C SER A 336 21.73 9.12 -10.34
N THR A 337 22.92 9.45 -10.85
CA THR A 337 23.22 9.62 -12.30
C THR A 337 23.08 8.34 -13.12
N THR A 338 22.96 7.17 -12.47
CA THR A 338 22.78 5.85 -13.11
C THR A 338 21.48 5.15 -12.70
N ARG A 339 20.74 5.69 -11.71
CA ARG A 339 19.58 5.05 -11.09
C ARG A 339 18.52 4.63 -12.11
N GLU A 340 18.06 5.57 -12.94
CA GLU A 340 17.06 5.32 -14.00
C GLU A 340 17.45 4.15 -14.92
N LEU A 341 18.71 4.11 -15.37
CA LEU A 341 19.23 3.05 -16.24
C LEU A 341 19.26 1.69 -15.53
N VAL A 342 19.63 1.65 -14.25
CA VAL A 342 19.73 0.41 -13.47
C VAL A 342 18.34 -0.18 -13.20
N TYR A 343 17.36 0.63 -12.77
CA TYR A 343 15.97 0.17 -12.65
C TYR A 343 15.37 -0.24 -13.99
N SER A 344 15.62 0.52 -15.06
CA SER A 344 15.13 0.17 -16.42
C SER A 344 15.66 -1.18 -16.89
N ASN A 345 16.94 -1.49 -16.63
CA ASN A 345 17.52 -2.80 -16.96
C ASN A 345 16.94 -3.93 -16.11
N ALA A 346 16.73 -3.72 -14.81
CA ALA A 346 16.10 -4.72 -13.92
C ALA A 346 14.63 -4.97 -14.30
N PHE A 347 13.90 -3.93 -14.68
CA PHE A 347 12.55 -4.01 -15.25
C PHE A 347 12.52 -4.83 -16.54
N LEU A 348 13.39 -4.50 -17.51
CA LEU A 348 13.48 -5.24 -18.78
C LEU A 348 13.90 -6.71 -18.56
N SER A 349 14.75 -6.97 -17.57
CA SER A 349 15.13 -8.33 -17.16
C SER A 349 13.93 -9.11 -16.61
N CYS A 350 13.15 -8.53 -15.68
CA CYS A 350 11.93 -9.17 -15.19
C CYS A 350 10.93 -9.44 -16.32
N ASN A 351 10.74 -8.48 -17.23
CA ASN A 351 9.84 -8.65 -18.37
C ASN A 351 10.27 -9.79 -19.31
N GLY A 352 11.57 -9.86 -19.61
CA GLY A 352 12.15 -10.93 -20.43
C GLY A 352 11.99 -12.31 -19.78
N LEU A 353 12.16 -12.41 -18.45
CA LEU A 353 11.96 -13.63 -17.70
C LEU A 353 10.49 -14.09 -17.73
N MET A 354 9.54 -13.20 -17.45
CA MET A 354 8.10 -13.52 -17.51
C MET A 354 7.67 -14.01 -18.91
N LYS A 355 8.10 -13.29 -19.96
CA LYS A 355 7.82 -13.69 -21.35
C LYS A 355 8.48 -15.03 -21.73
N ALA A 356 9.66 -15.33 -21.18
CA ALA A 356 10.35 -16.61 -21.38
C ALA A 356 9.70 -17.78 -20.60
N GLN A 357 9.03 -17.49 -19.47
CA GLN A 357 8.21 -18.45 -18.73
C GLN A 357 6.84 -18.71 -19.38
N GLY A 358 6.44 -17.90 -20.38
CA GLY A 358 5.21 -18.07 -21.16
C GLY A 358 4.04 -17.17 -20.74
N VAL A 359 4.20 -16.44 -19.63
CA VAL A 359 3.19 -15.60 -18.95
C VAL A 359 2.51 -14.61 -19.90
N LYS A 360 1.18 -14.58 -19.90
CA LYS A 360 0.36 -13.61 -20.66
C LYS A 360 0.15 -12.34 -19.85
N LEU A 361 1.18 -11.49 -19.77
CA LEU A 361 1.15 -10.23 -19.00
C LEU A 361 -0.06 -9.31 -19.32
N ASN A 362 -0.66 -9.44 -20.50
CA ASN A 362 -1.88 -8.74 -20.92
C ASN A 362 -3.18 -9.26 -20.28
N ALA A 363 -3.17 -10.41 -19.60
CA ALA A 363 -4.33 -11.02 -18.93
C ALA A 363 -4.33 -10.79 -17.39
N TYR A 364 -3.43 -9.93 -16.91
CA TYR A 364 -3.36 -9.50 -15.51
C TYR A 364 -4.01 -8.13 -15.39
N THR A 365 -5.35 -8.12 -15.46
CA THR A 365 -6.22 -6.94 -15.43
C THR A 365 -7.31 -7.10 -14.35
N THR A 366 -7.90 -5.99 -13.87
CA THR A 366 -8.98 -6.08 -12.87
C THR A 366 -10.21 -6.83 -13.40
N VAL A 367 -10.47 -6.80 -14.71
CA VAL A 367 -11.59 -7.55 -15.35
C VAL A 367 -11.37 -9.05 -15.31
N GLU A 368 -10.16 -9.53 -15.61
CA GLU A 368 -9.81 -10.95 -15.47
C GLU A 368 -9.80 -11.39 -14.00
N SER A 369 -9.39 -10.51 -13.07
CA SER A 369 -9.46 -10.77 -11.63
C SER A 369 -10.91 -10.80 -11.09
N ALA A 370 -11.82 -10.01 -11.66
CA ALA A 370 -13.24 -10.05 -11.32
C ALA A 370 -13.92 -11.34 -11.83
N ALA A 371 -13.49 -11.83 -12.99
CA ALA A 371 -13.88 -13.13 -13.49
C ALA A 371 -13.40 -14.28 -12.58
N ASP A 372 -12.27 -14.14 -11.90
CA ASP A 372 -11.80 -15.08 -10.88
C ASP A 372 -12.73 -15.09 -9.65
N VAL A 373 -13.13 -13.93 -9.13
CA VAL A 373 -14.11 -13.81 -8.01
C VAL A 373 -15.38 -14.62 -8.27
N ARG A 374 -15.95 -14.48 -9.48
CA ARG A 374 -17.13 -15.24 -9.90
C ARG A 374 -16.88 -16.75 -9.94
N ASP A 375 -15.72 -17.16 -10.46
CA ASP A 375 -15.39 -18.57 -10.56
C ASP A 375 -15.12 -19.20 -9.18
N ILE A 376 -14.54 -18.45 -8.22
CA ILE A 376 -14.36 -18.87 -6.82
C ILE A 376 -15.70 -19.21 -6.17
N LEU A 377 -16.69 -18.32 -6.19
CA LEU A 377 -18.01 -18.62 -5.61
C LEU A 377 -18.64 -19.86 -6.26
N LYS A 378 -18.54 -19.96 -7.58
CA LYS A 378 -19.11 -21.06 -8.37
C LYS A 378 -18.50 -22.42 -8.02
N VAL A 379 -17.19 -22.50 -7.73
CA VAL A 379 -16.53 -23.77 -7.38
C VAL A 379 -16.65 -24.11 -5.89
N LEU A 380 -16.79 -23.10 -5.01
CA LEU A 380 -17.05 -23.29 -3.58
C LEU A 380 -18.54 -23.57 -3.28
N GLY A 381 -19.46 -23.18 -4.16
CA GLY A 381 -20.89 -23.48 -4.07
C GLY A 381 -21.77 -22.33 -3.53
N TYR A 382 -21.23 -21.13 -3.38
CA TYR A 382 -21.99 -19.96 -2.91
C TYR A 382 -22.80 -19.31 -4.03
N GLU A 383 -24.07 -18.98 -3.76
CA GLU A 383 -24.93 -18.25 -4.71
C GLU A 383 -24.62 -16.75 -4.77
N LYS A 384 -24.27 -16.16 -3.62
CA LYS A 384 -23.94 -14.74 -3.46
C LYS A 384 -22.79 -14.50 -2.49
N VAL A 385 -22.24 -13.29 -2.53
CA VAL A 385 -21.19 -12.79 -1.63
C VAL A 385 -21.42 -11.33 -1.24
N ASN A 386 -20.92 -10.92 -0.09
CA ASN A 386 -20.71 -9.53 0.27
C ASN A 386 -19.24 -9.18 0.00
N LEU A 387 -18.99 -8.20 -0.85
CA LEU A 387 -17.62 -7.80 -1.21
C LEU A 387 -17.06 -6.85 -0.14
N TYR A 388 -15.79 -7.00 0.23
CA TYR A 388 -15.10 -6.07 1.13
C TYR A 388 -13.78 -5.63 0.48
N GLY A 389 -13.77 -4.45 -0.14
CA GLY A 389 -12.62 -3.91 -0.85
C GLY A 389 -11.74 -3.04 0.04
N ALA A 390 -10.52 -3.52 0.31
CA ALA A 390 -9.35 -2.77 0.80
C ALA A 390 -8.67 -1.91 -0.28
N SER A 391 -8.73 -0.56 -0.24
CA SER A 391 -7.88 0.30 -1.09
C SER A 391 -8.08 0.03 -2.60
N TYR A 392 -7.05 -0.33 -3.38
CA TYR A 392 -7.23 -0.81 -4.77
C TYR A 392 -8.27 -1.96 -4.91
N GLY A 393 -8.46 -2.78 -3.88
CA GLY A 393 -9.49 -3.81 -3.85
C GLY A 393 -10.92 -3.26 -3.97
N THR A 394 -11.16 -1.99 -3.65
CA THR A 394 -12.43 -1.30 -3.97
C THR A 394 -12.67 -1.17 -5.47
N ARG A 395 -11.61 -1.05 -6.28
CA ARG A 395 -11.66 -1.03 -7.75
C ARG A 395 -12.04 -2.41 -8.29
N LEU A 396 -11.47 -3.47 -7.71
CA LEU A 396 -11.87 -4.85 -8.01
C LEU A 396 -13.33 -5.10 -7.60
N ALA A 397 -13.76 -4.65 -6.42
CA ALA A 397 -15.15 -4.76 -5.98
C ALA A 397 -16.11 -4.09 -6.97
N GLN A 398 -15.79 -2.88 -7.41
CA GLN A 398 -16.54 -2.14 -8.43
C GLN A 398 -16.63 -2.90 -9.77
N VAL A 399 -15.55 -3.52 -10.24
CA VAL A 399 -15.57 -4.31 -11.49
C VAL A 399 -16.44 -5.55 -11.33
N VAL A 400 -16.40 -6.24 -10.18
CA VAL A 400 -17.32 -7.36 -9.88
C VAL A 400 -18.78 -6.88 -9.83
N MET A 401 -19.07 -5.73 -9.19
CA MET A 401 -20.41 -5.12 -9.17
C MET A 401 -20.92 -4.75 -10.57
N ARG A 402 -20.04 -4.32 -11.48
CA ARG A 402 -20.41 -3.96 -12.86
C ARG A 402 -20.64 -5.19 -13.74
N ASP A 403 -19.67 -6.09 -13.76
CA ASP A 403 -19.62 -7.17 -14.77
C ASP A 403 -20.32 -8.45 -14.28
N HIS A 404 -20.43 -8.65 -12.96
CA HIS A 404 -20.98 -9.84 -12.31
C HIS A 404 -21.99 -9.51 -11.19
N ALA A 405 -22.75 -8.40 -11.34
CA ALA A 405 -23.76 -7.92 -10.40
C ALA A 405 -24.64 -9.01 -9.75
N GLN A 406 -25.01 -10.05 -10.50
CA GLN A 406 -25.92 -11.12 -10.07
C GLN A 406 -25.42 -11.96 -8.88
N ILE A 407 -24.12 -11.99 -8.59
CA ILE A 407 -23.54 -12.69 -7.42
C ILE A 407 -23.30 -11.78 -6.21
N VAL A 408 -23.54 -10.47 -6.33
CA VAL A 408 -23.26 -9.52 -5.26
C VAL A 408 -24.52 -9.33 -4.41
N GLN A 409 -24.38 -9.44 -3.09
CA GLN A 409 -25.42 -9.10 -2.12
C GLN A 409 -25.25 -7.67 -1.60
N SER A 410 -24.03 -7.28 -1.26
CA SER A 410 -23.63 -5.92 -0.87
C SER A 410 -22.14 -5.70 -1.14
N ALA A 411 -21.67 -4.46 -1.00
CA ALA A 411 -20.26 -4.12 -1.07
C ALA A 411 -19.83 -3.11 0.02
N ILE A 412 -18.76 -3.42 0.76
CA ILE A 412 -18.01 -2.49 1.60
C ILE A 412 -16.81 -2.00 0.79
N LEU A 413 -16.65 -0.68 0.69
CA LEU A 413 -15.60 -0.01 -0.06
C LEU A 413 -14.82 0.92 0.87
N ASP A 414 -13.69 0.47 1.41
CA ASP A 414 -12.86 1.25 2.34
C ASP A 414 -11.63 1.83 1.64
N SER A 415 -11.44 3.15 1.76
CA SER A 415 -10.44 3.94 1.01
C SER A 415 -10.56 3.76 -0.52
N VAL A 416 -11.63 4.33 -1.09
CA VAL A 416 -12.10 4.06 -2.46
C VAL A 416 -11.16 4.53 -3.57
N VAL A 417 -10.88 3.66 -4.53
CA VAL A 417 -10.32 3.96 -5.87
C VAL A 417 -11.44 3.85 -6.93
N PRO A 418 -12.02 4.97 -7.42
CA PRO A 418 -13.07 4.92 -8.44
C PRO A 418 -12.54 4.39 -9.78
N ILE A 419 -13.31 3.57 -10.49
CA ILE A 419 -12.90 2.97 -11.78
C ILE A 419 -12.45 4.03 -12.80
N GLU A 420 -13.20 5.12 -12.94
CA GLU A 420 -12.93 6.18 -13.92
C GLU A 420 -11.82 7.16 -13.49
N THR A 421 -11.33 7.08 -12.25
CA THR A 421 -10.27 7.94 -11.73
C THR A 421 -8.89 7.39 -12.11
N ASN A 422 -8.14 8.17 -12.89
CA ASN A 422 -6.72 7.91 -13.14
C ASN A 422 -5.88 8.45 -11.97
N LEU A 423 -5.28 7.54 -11.20
CA LEU A 423 -4.53 7.89 -9.98
C LEU A 423 -3.27 8.72 -10.25
N PHE A 424 -2.55 8.51 -11.37
CA PHE A 424 -1.40 9.36 -11.71
C PHE A 424 -1.87 10.79 -12.04
N ASN A 425 -2.96 10.93 -12.79
CA ASN A 425 -3.52 12.23 -13.14
C ASN A 425 -4.05 13.01 -11.93
N LYS A 426 -4.36 12.32 -10.83
CA LYS A 426 -4.90 12.89 -9.59
C LYS A 426 -3.96 12.85 -8.39
N TYR A 427 -2.75 12.31 -8.52
CA TYR A 427 -1.78 12.21 -7.42
C TYR A 427 -1.43 13.58 -6.82
N ALA A 428 -1.22 14.60 -7.67
CA ALA A 428 -1.00 15.97 -7.20
C ALA A 428 -2.21 16.50 -6.41
N ASP A 429 -3.40 16.54 -7.04
CA ASP A 429 -4.66 16.99 -6.44
C ASP A 429 -4.92 16.31 -5.07
N SER A 430 -4.74 14.99 -4.99
CA SER A 430 -4.98 14.20 -3.77
C SER A 430 -3.99 14.55 -2.66
N SER A 431 -2.70 14.61 -3.00
CA SER A 431 -1.65 14.92 -2.03
C SER A 431 -1.71 16.36 -1.51
N GLU A 432 -2.03 17.32 -2.39
CA GLU A 432 -2.22 18.72 -2.03
C GLU A 432 -3.46 18.87 -1.12
N SER A 433 -4.55 18.14 -1.38
CA SER A 433 -5.73 18.11 -0.52
C SER A 433 -5.44 17.56 0.88
N ALA A 434 -4.72 16.43 0.98
CA ALA A 434 -4.39 15.83 2.28
C ALA A 434 -3.40 16.69 3.09
N LEU A 435 -2.37 17.25 2.44
CA LEU A 435 -1.44 18.20 3.07
C LEU A 435 -2.17 19.47 3.54
N LYS A 436 -3.06 20.05 2.72
CA LYS A 436 -3.86 21.20 3.14
C LYS A 436 -4.75 20.85 4.34
N THR A 437 -5.30 19.64 4.38
CA THR A 437 -6.13 19.17 5.50
C THR A 437 -5.33 19.06 6.80
N LEU A 438 -4.06 18.64 6.73
CA LEU A 438 -3.11 18.72 7.86
C LEU A 438 -2.89 20.18 8.31
N PHE A 439 -2.54 21.07 7.37
CA PHE A 439 -2.23 22.47 7.68
C PHE A 439 -3.42 23.23 8.25
N ASP A 440 -4.61 23.09 7.63
CA ASP A 440 -5.85 23.70 8.09
C ASP A 440 -6.24 23.22 9.50
N THR A 441 -6.03 21.93 9.80
CA THR A 441 -6.33 21.40 11.14
C THR A 441 -5.35 21.94 12.17
N CYS A 442 -4.03 21.96 11.88
CA CYS A 442 -3.04 22.50 12.81
C CYS A 442 -3.23 24.01 13.05
N ALA A 443 -3.55 24.79 12.01
CA ALA A 443 -3.82 26.22 12.13
C ALA A 443 -5.11 26.56 12.89
N ALA A 444 -6.10 25.65 12.87
CA ALA A 444 -7.34 25.76 13.64
C ALA A 444 -7.18 25.31 15.11
N ASP A 445 -6.17 24.49 15.41
CA ASP A 445 -5.84 24.05 16.77
C ASP A 445 -4.91 25.06 17.46
N LEU A 446 -5.27 25.46 18.69
CA LEU A 446 -4.53 26.50 19.40
C LEU A 446 -3.12 26.05 19.82
N GLU A 447 -2.95 24.79 20.22
CA GLU A 447 -1.66 24.30 20.70
C GLU A 447 -0.75 23.98 19.52
N CYS A 448 -1.27 23.32 18.48
CA CYS A 448 -0.52 23.05 17.25
C CYS A 448 -0.07 24.35 16.56
N ASN A 449 -0.95 25.35 16.40
CA ASN A 449 -0.58 26.63 15.79
C ASN A 449 0.35 27.49 16.68
N THR A 450 0.36 27.28 18.00
CA THR A 450 1.30 27.96 18.90
C THR A 450 2.69 27.33 18.86
N ALA A 451 2.77 26.00 18.73
CA ALA A 451 4.03 25.27 18.60
C ALA A 451 4.62 25.37 17.17
N TYR A 452 3.76 25.33 16.15
CA TYR A 452 4.11 25.19 14.74
C TYR A 452 3.39 26.23 13.85
N PRO A 453 3.59 27.55 14.11
CA PRO A 453 2.94 28.61 13.35
C PRO A 453 3.34 28.59 11.86
N ASP A 454 2.43 29.03 10.99
CA ASP A 454 2.62 29.12 9.53
C ASP A 454 3.09 27.79 8.87
N LEU A 455 2.68 26.64 9.42
CA LEU A 455 3.13 25.28 9.05
C LEU A 455 3.19 24.98 7.54
N GLU A 456 2.20 25.44 6.75
CA GLU A 456 2.20 25.29 5.29
C GLU A 456 3.41 25.97 4.63
N THR A 457 3.74 27.18 5.09
CA THR A 457 4.88 27.96 4.58
C THR A 457 6.19 27.25 4.94
N VAL A 458 6.33 26.82 6.20
CA VAL A 458 7.50 26.06 6.69
C VAL A 458 7.69 24.79 5.85
N PHE A 459 6.61 24.04 5.58
CA PHE A 459 6.64 22.84 4.74
C PHE A 459 7.12 23.13 3.31
N TRP A 460 6.54 24.13 2.62
CA TRP A 460 6.91 24.41 1.22
C TRP A 460 8.30 25.04 1.07
N ASP A 461 8.74 25.84 2.04
CA ASP A 461 10.12 26.34 2.10
C ASP A 461 11.10 25.20 2.39
N LEU A 462 10.73 24.21 3.21
CA LEU A 462 11.53 22.99 3.42
C LEU A 462 11.65 22.12 2.17
N VAL A 463 10.54 21.89 1.45
CA VAL A 463 10.56 21.20 0.15
C VAL A 463 11.53 21.91 -0.80
N THR A 464 11.48 23.24 -0.87
CA THR A 464 12.35 24.06 -1.72
C THR A 464 13.82 24.03 -1.27
N LYS A 465 14.08 24.10 0.04
CA LYS A 465 15.40 24.02 0.69
C LYS A 465 16.09 22.69 0.40
N LEU A 466 15.37 21.58 0.59
CA LEU A 466 15.87 20.21 0.39
C LEU A 466 15.98 19.85 -1.10
N ASP A 467 15.14 20.42 -1.97
CA ASP A 467 15.30 20.30 -3.42
C ASP A 467 16.55 21.04 -3.96
N ALA A 468 16.85 22.21 -3.42
CA ALA A 468 18.02 22.99 -3.80
C ALA A 468 19.32 22.47 -3.17
N ARG A 469 19.23 21.83 -1.98
CA ARG A 469 20.35 21.26 -1.23
C ARG A 469 19.90 19.99 -0.48
N PRO A 470 19.87 18.83 -1.15
CA PRO A 470 19.57 17.57 -0.50
C PRO A 470 20.54 17.26 0.64
N VAL A 471 20.06 16.62 1.70
CA VAL A 471 20.90 16.14 2.81
C VAL A 471 21.06 14.62 2.75
N THR A 472 22.25 14.11 3.05
CA THR A 472 22.45 12.66 3.17
C THR A 472 22.15 12.22 4.59
N VAL A 473 21.27 11.23 4.77
CA VAL A 473 20.96 10.61 6.06
C VAL A 473 21.30 9.12 5.99
N THR A 474 22.14 8.69 6.93
CA THR A 474 22.67 7.32 7.02
C THR A 474 22.28 6.70 8.36
N THR A 475 21.63 5.54 8.32
CA THR A 475 21.21 4.77 9.50
C THR A 475 21.81 3.37 9.44
N SER A 476 22.45 2.92 10.52
CA SER A 476 23.00 1.56 10.63
C SER A 476 22.20 0.73 11.63
N THR A 477 21.53 -0.31 11.13
CA THR A 477 20.64 -1.18 11.92
C THR A 477 21.02 -2.65 11.70
N TYR A 478 20.89 -3.48 12.73
CA TYR A 478 21.06 -4.93 12.61
C TYR A 478 19.70 -5.63 12.69
N PRO A 479 19.37 -6.59 11.80
CA PRO A 479 20.22 -7.18 10.76
C PRO A 479 20.28 -6.39 9.43
N ILE A 480 19.46 -5.34 9.29
CA ILE A 480 19.15 -4.63 8.03
C ILE A 480 20.38 -4.21 7.21
N GLY A 481 21.44 -3.70 7.85
CA GLY A 481 22.61 -3.13 7.19
C GLY A 481 22.74 -1.63 7.44
N THR A 482 23.31 -0.91 6.48
CA THR A 482 23.47 0.55 6.53
C THR A 482 22.66 1.19 5.42
N VAL A 483 21.48 1.70 5.77
CA VAL A 483 20.64 2.50 4.89
C VAL A 483 21.31 3.87 4.70
N THR A 484 21.30 4.42 3.49
CA THR A 484 21.84 5.76 3.18
C THR A 484 21.05 6.37 2.04
N GLU A 485 20.35 7.46 2.34
CA GLU A 485 19.48 8.16 1.40
C GLU A 485 19.85 9.62 1.24
N SER A 486 19.48 10.19 0.09
CA SER A 486 19.55 11.61 -0.22
C SER A 486 18.16 12.22 -0.10
N VAL A 487 17.93 12.98 0.97
CA VAL A 487 16.64 13.59 1.30
C VAL A 487 16.44 14.84 0.44
N THR A 488 15.56 14.73 -0.55
CA THR A 488 15.09 15.83 -1.40
C THR A 488 13.78 16.40 -0.86
N GLY A 489 13.24 17.46 -1.49
CA GLY A 489 11.89 17.93 -1.20
C GLY A 489 10.82 16.89 -1.52
N SER A 490 11.03 16.08 -2.55
CA SER A 490 10.17 14.93 -2.89
C SER A 490 10.20 13.87 -1.79
N THR A 491 11.39 13.53 -1.29
CA THR A 491 11.57 12.59 -0.16
C THR A 491 10.85 13.08 1.08
N PHE A 492 11.07 14.34 1.49
CA PHE A 492 10.42 14.94 2.65
C PHE A 492 8.89 14.98 2.53
N ARG A 493 8.36 15.44 1.39
CA ARG A 493 6.91 15.38 1.11
C ARG A 493 6.37 13.95 1.24
N SER A 494 7.10 12.95 0.76
CA SER A 494 6.69 11.55 0.81
C SER A 494 6.66 10.99 2.25
N ILE A 495 7.57 11.43 3.13
CA ILE A 495 7.54 11.10 4.57
C ILE A 495 6.30 11.67 5.23
N ILE A 496 5.97 12.95 4.99
CA ILE A 496 4.78 13.58 5.57
C ILE A 496 3.49 12.95 5.04
N LEU A 497 3.40 12.65 3.74
CA LEU A 497 2.28 11.90 3.17
C LEU A 497 2.17 10.49 3.78
N GLY A 498 3.29 9.77 3.95
CA GLY A 498 3.32 8.48 4.64
C GLY A 498 2.90 8.56 6.11
N SER A 499 3.18 9.68 6.77
CA SER A 499 2.77 9.94 8.16
C SER A 499 1.26 10.13 8.23
N ILE A 500 0.67 11.05 7.45
CA ILE A 500 -0.79 11.29 7.47
C ILE A 500 -1.62 10.15 6.87
N LYS A 501 -1.00 9.26 6.08
CA LYS A 501 -1.61 7.99 5.64
C LYS A 501 -1.93 7.07 6.83
N SER A 502 -1.19 7.15 7.93
CA SER A 502 -1.30 6.25 9.09
C SER A 502 -1.82 6.99 10.32
N SER A 503 -2.91 6.52 10.92
CA SER A 503 -3.44 7.06 12.19
C SER A 503 -2.37 7.07 13.29
N TYR A 504 -1.55 6.02 13.36
CA TYR A 504 -0.43 5.89 14.31
C TYR A 504 0.68 6.96 14.17
N PHE A 505 0.75 7.69 13.05
CA PHE A 505 1.80 8.66 12.73
C PHE A 505 1.29 10.10 12.50
N LEU A 506 0.00 10.27 12.20
CA LEU A 506 -0.68 11.53 11.90
C LEU A 506 -0.36 12.63 12.93
N SER A 507 -0.46 12.31 14.23
CA SER A 507 -0.20 13.24 15.34
C SER A 507 1.18 13.88 15.32
N THR A 508 2.19 13.19 14.76
CA THR A 508 3.58 13.67 14.68
C THR A 508 3.93 14.42 13.39
N ALA A 509 2.98 14.56 12.45
CA ALA A 509 3.27 15.18 11.16
C ALA A 509 3.69 16.68 11.28
N PRO A 510 3.00 17.55 12.06
CA PRO A 510 3.44 18.95 12.25
C PRO A 510 4.81 19.05 12.93
N GLN A 511 5.02 18.23 13.96
CA GLN A 511 6.26 18.13 14.70
C GLN A 511 7.44 17.70 13.80
N THR A 512 7.22 16.74 12.91
CA THR A 512 8.22 16.28 11.94
C THR A 512 8.60 17.38 10.95
N ILE A 513 7.62 18.17 10.49
CA ILE A 513 7.87 19.32 9.60
C ILE A 513 8.78 20.33 10.31
N HIS A 514 8.44 20.77 11.52
CA HIS A 514 9.26 21.74 12.24
C HIS A 514 10.64 21.18 12.63
N ARG A 515 10.76 19.90 12.98
CA ARG A 515 12.07 19.28 13.28
C ARG A 515 12.98 19.23 12.05
N PHE A 516 12.45 18.97 10.85
CA PHE A 516 13.21 19.09 9.60
C PHE A 516 13.64 20.54 9.30
N GLU A 517 12.91 21.55 9.76
CA GLU A 517 13.31 22.96 9.68
C GLU A 517 14.63 23.20 10.43
N LEU A 518 14.64 22.75 11.69
CA LEU A 518 15.77 22.83 12.63
C LEU A 518 16.95 21.92 12.25
N GLY A 519 16.73 20.95 11.36
CA GLY A 519 17.74 19.98 10.91
C GLY A 519 17.76 18.66 11.69
N ASP A 520 16.74 18.41 12.52
CA ASP A 520 16.48 17.10 13.11
C ASP A 520 15.70 16.24 12.10
N TYR A 521 16.43 15.37 11.39
CA TYR A 521 15.88 14.43 10.40
C TYR A 521 15.46 13.09 11.01
N SER A 522 15.29 13.01 12.33
CA SER A 522 15.22 11.71 13.00
C SER A 522 13.92 10.93 12.81
N THR A 523 12.83 11.56 12.35
CA THR A 523 11.65 10.84 11.83
C THR A 523 11.99 10.03 10.57
N LEU A 524 12.91 10.51 9.72
CA LEU A 524 13.43 9.69 8.61
C LEU A 524 14.25 8.51 9.11
N ILE A 525 15.07 8.69 10.16
CA ILE A 525 15.83 7.59 10.75
C ILE A 525 14.87 6.47 11.20
N ALA A 526 13.71 6.81 11.77
CA ALA A 526 12.66 5.84 12.08
C ALA A 526 12.00 5.24 10.82
N ALA A 527 11.65 6.06 9.82
CA ALA A 527 11.07 5.59 8.56
C ALA A 527 11.99 4.65 7.76
N GLN A 528 13.32 4.83 7.86
CA GLN A 528 14.32 4.01 7.18
C GLN A 528 14.32 2.53 7.62
N TYR A 529 13.78 2.20 8.79
CA TYR A 529 13.59 0.81 9.22
C TYR A 529 12.54 0.08 8.37
N GLY A 530 11.56 0.79 7.78
CA GLY A 530 10.53 0.20 6.93
C GLY A 530 10.99 -0.07 5.49
N LEU A 531 12.02 0.63 5.00
CA LEU A 531 12.44 0.56 3.60
C LEU A 531 12.81 -0.85 3.11
N PRO A 532 13.57 -1.71 3.82
CA PRO A 532 13.91 -3.05 3.35
C PRO A 532 12.68 -3.92 3.01
N PHE A 533 11.56 -3.63 3.67
CA PHE A 533 10.30 -4.36 3.58
C PHE A 533 9.33 -3.76 2.55
N ALA A 534 9.70 -2.67 1.85
CA ALA A 534 8.84 -2.02 0.85
C ALA A 534 8.46 -2.89 -0.36
N PHE A 535 9.11 -4.05 -0.52
CA PHE A 535 8.85 -5.10 -1.51
C PHE A 535 8.48 -6.44 -0.84
N GLU A 536 7.90 -6.41 0.36
CA GLU A 536 7.24 -7.57 0.98
C GLU A 536 5.74 -7.50 0.69
N ASP A 537 5.17 -8.68 0.47
CA ASP A 537 3.80 -8.98 0.02
C ASP A 537 3.28 -8.33 -1.27
N ILE A 538 3.95 -7.29 -1.81
CA ILE A 538 3.60 -6.65 -3.09
C ILE A 538 4.34 -7.30 -4.27
N SER A 539 3.59 -7.92 -5.17
CA SER A 539 4.03 -8.41 -6.48
C SER A 539 4.35 -7.24 -7.43
N PRO A 540 5.63 -7.04 -7.82
CA PRO A 540 5.99 -5.91 -8.69
C PRO A 540 5.42 -6.08 -10.09
N GLY A 541 5.45 -7.30 -10.63
CA GLY A 541 4.93 -7.57 -11.97
C GLY A 541 3.41 -7.36 -12.07
N LEU A 542 2.65 -7.68 -11.02
CA LEU A 542 1.21 -7.40 -10.99
C LEU A 542 0.94 -5.90 -10.85
N TYR A 543 1.66 -5.20 -9.96
CA TYR A 543 1.55 -3.75 -9.82
C TYR A 543 1.86 -3.03 -11.15
N ILE A 544 2.94 -3.43 -11.85
CA ILE A 544 3.27 -2.91 -13.18
C ILE A 544 2.12 -3.16 -14.16
N SER A 545 1.65 -4.40 -14.30
CA SER A 545 0.56 -4.74 -15.25
C SER A 545 -0.67 -3.87 -15.04
N MET A 546 -1.15 -3.75 -13.80
CA MET A 546 -2.34 -2.97 -13.45
C MET A 546 -2.14 -1.47 -13.66
N MET A 547 -1.07 -0.89 -13.11
CA MET A 547 -0.82 0.57 -13.21
C MET A 547 -0.54 1.02 -14.64
N CYS A 548 0.10 0.16 -15.45
CA CYS A 548 0.26 0.38 -16.88
C CYS A 548 -1.06 0.34 -17.64
N HIS A 549 -1.84 -0.72 -17.43
CA HIS A 549 -3.14 -0.91 -18.10
C HIS A 549 -4.12 0.20 -17.72
N GLU A 550 -4.41 0.36 -16.44
CA GLU A 550 -5.61 1.06 -15.95
C GLU A 550 -5.43 2.56 -15.74
N HIS A 551 -4.17 3.03 -15.72
CA HIS A 551 -3.84 4.45 -15.53
C HIS A 551 -2.88 4.98 -16.59
N ILE A 552 -1.64 4.48 -16.68
CA ILE A 552 -0.62 5.11 -17.56
C ILE A 552 -1.08 5.10 -19.02
N LEU A 553 -1.52 3.95 -19.54
CA LEU A 553 -1.98 3.84 -20.94
C LEU A 553 -3.39 4.44 -21.19
N THR A 554 -3.99 5.12 -20.21
CA THR A 554 -5.29 5.82 -20.34
C THR A 554 -5.18 7.34 -20.48
N THR A 555 -3.97 7.87 -20.28
CA THR A 555 -3.64 9.31 -20.34
C THR A 555 -2.59 9.55 -21.43
N THR A 556 -1.98 10.72 -21.48
CA THR A 556 -0.90 11.06 -22.43
C THR A 556 0.42 11.40 -21.73
N PRO A 557 1.57 11.28 -22.42
CA PRO A 557 2.85 11.78 -21.89
C PRO A 557 2.81 13.27 -21.59
N GLU A 558 2.02 14.06 -22.34
CA GLU A 558 1.86 15.50 -22.09
C GLU A 558 1.13 15.77 -20.77
N GLU A 559 0.04 15.05 -20.47
CA GLU A 559 -0.69 15.16 -19.20
C GLU A 559 0.22 14.77 -18.01
N LEU A 560 0.91 13.62 -18.09
CA LEU A 560 1.87 13.22 -17.04
C LEU A 560 3.05 14.20 -16.94
N GLN A 561 3.56 14.74 -18.04
CA GLN A 561 4.64 15.72 -17.97
C GLN A 561 4.19 17.04 -17.33
N ASN A 562 2.97 17.51 -17.62
CA ASN A 562 2.39 18.71 -17.01
C ASN A 562 2.23 18.58 -15.50
N ILE A 563 1.79 17.42 -15.00
CA ILE A 563 1.65 17.17 -13.56
C ILE A 563 3.01 17.24 -12.83
N SER A 564 4.13 16.91 -13.48
CA SER A 564 5.47 16.92 -12.85
C SER A 564 6.03 18.33 -12.67
N THR A 565 5.38 19.33 -13.28
CA THR A 565 5.68 20.74 -13.07
C THR A 565 4.94 21.34 -11.88
N ARG A 566 4.03 20.58 -11.26
CA ARG A 566 3.36 20.97 -10.01
C ARG A 566 4.31 20.82 -8.81
N ARG A 567 4.03 21.59 -7.75
CA ARG A 567 4.96 21.78 -6.63
C ARG A 567 5.20 20.46 -5.87
N GLY A 568 6.44 19.99 -5.86
CA GLY A 568 6.86 18.82 -5.07
C GLY A 568 6.49 17.45 -5.67
N VAL A 569 5.93 17.38 -6.88
CA VAL A 569 5.62 16.11 -7.57
C VAL A 569 6.72 15.81 -8.59
N LYS A 570 7.80 15.15 -8.14
CA LYS A 570 8.94 14.77 -8.99
C LYS A 570 8.97 13.28 -9.34
N ASP A 571 8.58 12.43 -8.40
CA ASP A 571 8.63 10.98 -8.52
C ASP A 571 7.20 10.43 -8.67
N TYR A 572 7.01 9.47 -9.59
CA TYR A 572 5.70 9.02 -10.03
C TYR A 572 5.36 7.59 -9.62
N GLY A 573 4.48 7.47 -8.64
CA GLY A 573 4.00 6.20 -8.12
C GLY A 573 5.09 5.41 -7.37
N TRP A 574 4.75 4.19 -7.00
CA TRP A 574 5.70 3.22 -6.47
C TRP A 574 6.52 2.58 -7.60
N LEU A 575 7.67 2.01 -7.24
CA LEU A 575 8.66 1.43 -8.16
C LEU A 575 8.05 0.31 -9.04
N PRO A 576 8.53 0.10 -10.28
CA PRO A 576 9.80 0.56 -10.86
C PRO A 576 9.68 1.76 -11.79
N PHE A 577 8.57 2.51 -11.78
CA PHE A 577 8.40 3.67 -12.66
C PHE A 577 9.45 4.74 -12.34
N GLN A 578 10.29 5.06 -13.34
CA GLN A 578 11.48 5.92 -13.23
C GLN A 578 11.67 6.71 -14.53
N GLY A 579 12.40 7.83 -14.44
CA GLY A 579 12.60 8.76 -15.55
C GLY A 579 11.43 9.73 -15.75
N ASN A 580 11.29 10.29 -16.95
CA ASN A 580 10.22 11.23 -17.29
C ASN A 580 8.94 10.51 -17.79
N ALA A 581 7.94 11.28 -18.23
CA ALA A 581 6.67 10.72 -18.72
C ALA A 581 6.87 9.74 -19.90
N ASP A 582 7.75 10.02 -20.86
CA ASP A 582 8.03 9.13 -21.99
C ASP A 582 8.71 7.83 -21.51
N ASN A 583 9.64 7.88 -20.54
CA ASN A 583 10.22 6.67 -19.93
C ASN A 583 9.14 5.76 -19.35
N ILE A 584 8.16 6.33 -18.63
CA ILE A 584 7.07 5.60 -17.98
C ILE A 584 6.13 4.98 -19.03
N PHE A 585 5.83 5.69 -20.12
CA PHE A 585 5.04 5.12 -21.24
C PHE A 585 5.78 4.02 -22.00
N GLU A 586 7.08 4.18 -22.29
CA GLU A 586 7.89 3.14 -22.96
C GLU A 586 8.12 1.93 -22.05
N THR A 587 8.18 2.12 -20.73
CA THR A 587 8.14 1.03 -19.74
C THR A 587 6.88 0.19 -19.93
N CYS A 588 5.69 0.79 -19.94
CA CYS A 588 4.44 0.06 -20.13
C CYS A 588 4.29 -0.62 -21.50
N LYS A 589 4.71 0.04 -22.58
CA LYS A 589 4.74 -0.56 -23.93
C LYS A 589 5.70 -1.76 -23.99
N SER A 590 6.87 -1.63 -23.36
CA SER A 590 7.87 -2.71 -23.29
C SER A 590 7.38 -3.88 -22.42
N TRP A 591 6.62 -3.61 -21.35
CA TRP A 591 5.98 -4.65 -20.55
C TRP A 591 5.10 -5.55 -21.41
N GLY A 592 4.33 -4.94 -22.31
CA GLY A 592 3.30 -5.59 -23.13
C GLY A 592 1.89 -5.35 -22.62
N SER A 593 1.70 -4.40 -21.70
CA SER A 593 0.37 -3.92 -21.32
C SER A 593 -0.32 -3.24 -22.50
N VAL A 594 -1.64 -3.39 -22.57
CA VAL A 594 -2.52 -2.64 -23.46
C VAL A 594 -3.30 -1.60 -22.65
N SER A 595 -3.75 -0.53 -23.31
CA SER A 595 -4.78 0.36 -22.75
C SER A 595 -6.09 -0.43 -22.51
N PRO A 596 -6.97 -0.04 -21.57
CA PRO A 596 -8.20 -0.76 -21.29
C PRO A 596 -9.15 -0.71 -22.48
N TYR A 597 -9.93 -1.78 -22.64
CA TYR A 597 -11.03 -1.80 -23.57
C TYR A 597 -12.12 -0.83 -23.08
N LEU A 598 -12.85 -0.20 -24.01
CA LEU A 598 -13.90 0.75 -23.64
C LEU A 598 -15.03 0.04 -22.89
N GLY A 599 -15.51 0.66 -21.80
CA GLY A 599 -16.33 0.00 -20.77
C GLY A 599 -15.53 -0.37 -19.53
N GLU A 600 -14.24 -0.74 -19.64
CA GLU A 600 -13.45 -1.21 -18.49
C GLU A 600 -13.14 -0.09 -17.49
N ASN A 601 -12.99 1.15 -17.98
CA ASN A 601 -12.87 2.37 -17.18
C ASN A 601 -14.17 3.21 -17.13
N ASP A 602 -15.32 2.67 -17.55
CA ASP A 602 -16.62 3.34 -17.37
C ASP A 602 -17.04 3.28 -15.88
N PRO A 603 -17.58 4.37 -15.30
CA PRO A 603 -17.99 4.42 -13.90
C PRO A 603 -19.13 3.43 -13.59
N VAL A 604 -19.08 2.80 -12.42
CA VAL A 604 -20.17 1.95 -11.93
C VAL A 604 -21.40 2.81 -11.62
N ILE A 605 -22.57 2.32 -12.05
CA ILE A 605 -23.89 2.82 -11.64
C ILE A 605 -24.66 1.60 -11.15
N SER A 606 -25.15 1.61 -9.92
CA SER A 606 -25.76 0.43 -9.31
C SER A 606 -26.80 0.77 -8.24
N ASP A 607 -27.66 -0.20 -7.94
CA ASP A 607 -28.59 -0.29 -6.81
C ASP A 607 -28.16 -1.36 -5.77
N ILE A 608 -27.02 -2.04 -6.00
CA ILE A 608 -26.39 -2.93 -5.01
C ILE A 608 -26.13 -2.13 -3.72
N PRO A 609 -26.61 -2.59 -2.56
CA PRO A 609 -26.32 -1.97 -1.27
C PRO A 609 -24.82 -1.78 -1.06
N SER A 610 -24.39 -0.55 -0.77
CA SER A 610 -22.97 -0.22 -0.70
C SER A 610 -22.60 0.65 0.50
N LEU A 611 -21.63 0.22 1.30
CA LEU A 611 -21.03 1.00 2.37
C LEU A 611 -19.72 1.61 1.87
N ILE A 612 -19.55 2.92 2.05
CA ILE A 612 -18.36 3.67 1.63
C ILE A 612 -17.69 4.23 2.87
N ILE A 613 -16.44 3.84 3.10
CA ILE A 613 -15.63 4.28 4.25
C ILE A 613 -14.38 4.99 3.73
N THR A 614 -14.00 6.09 4.39
CA THR A 614 -12.82 6.89 4.05
C THR A 614 -12.32 7.65 5.29
N GLY A 615 -10.99 7.81 5.41
CA GLY A 615 -10.41 8.71 6.41
C GLY A 615 -10.12 10.09 5.82
N LYS A 616 -10.41 11.12 6.61
CA LYS A 616 -10.25 12.54 6.27
C LYS A 616 -8.84 12.89 5.78
N TYR A 617 -7.80 12.21 6.28
CA TYR A 617 -6.40 12.50 5.97
C TYR A 617 -5.79 11.65 4.85
N ASP A 618 -6.57 10.75 4.22
CA ASP A 618 -6.07 9.81 3.22
C ASP A 618 -5.42 10.53 2.01
N PRO A 619 -4.09 10.39 1.81
CA PRO A 619 -3.37 11.05 0.72
C PRO A 619 -3.37 10.23 -0.59
N VAL A 620 -3.86 8.99 -0.56
CA VAL A 620 -3.87 8.04 -1.69
C VAL A 620 -5.26 8.00 -2.31
N THR A 621 -6.28 7.90 -1.46
CA THR A 621 -7.70 7.76 -1.80
C THR A 621 -8.54 8.75 -0.98
N PRO A 622 -8.38 10.07 -1.21
CA PRO A 622 -9.00 11.12 -0.40
C PRO A 622 -10.54 11.05 -0.41
N PRO A 623 -11.21 11.62 0.60
CA PRO A 623 -12.68 11.53 0.78
C PRO A 623 -13.53 11.86 -0.45
N VAL A 624 -13.05 12.76 -1.32
CA VAL A 624 -13.70 13.13 -2.60
C VAL A 624 -13.90 11.93 -3.54
N TYR A 625 -13.08 10.88 -3.47
CA TYR A 625 -13.26 9.65 -4.24
C TYR A 625 -14.44 8.80 -3.74
N GLY A 626 -14.63 8.73 -2.41
CA GLY A 626 -15.81 8.10 -1.82
C GLY A 626 -17.09 8.89 -2.11
N GLN A 627 -17.01 10.22 -2.12
CA GLN A 627 -18.13 11.09 -2.51
C GLN A 627 -18.48 10.90 -4.01
N GLN A 628 -17.47 10.86 -4.89
CA GLN A 628 -17.60 10.61 -6.33
C GLN A 628 -18.29 9.28 -6.66
N ILE A 629 -18.08 8.22 -5.87
CA ILE A 629 -18.79 6.95 -6.08
C ILE A 629 -20.19 6.93 -5.45
N ALA A 630 -20.39 7.59 -4.31
CA ALA A 630 -21.69 7.71 -3.65
C ALA A 630 -22.75 8.36 -4.58
N GLU A 631 -22.35 9.32 -5.43
CA GLU A 631 -23.23 9.93 -6.45
C GLU A 631 -23.82 8.93 -7.47
N ARG A 632 -23.30 7.70 -7.55
CA ARG A 632 -23.67 6.70 -8.56
C ARG A 632 -24.12 5.35 -8.00
N LEU A 633 -23.91 5.11 -6.71
CA LEU A 633 -24.42 3.95 -5.98
C LEU A 633 -25.72 4.36 -5.28
N SER A 634 -26.84 4.12 -5.95
CA SER A 634 -28.16 4.68 -5.59
C SER A 634 -28.74 4.17 -4.27
N ASN A 635 -28.17 3.08 -3.74
CA ASN A 635 -28.39 2.59 -2.39
C ASN A 635 -27.04 2.50 -1.66
N SER A 636 -26.53 3.64 -1.16
CA SER A 636 -25.25 3.69 -0.47
C SER A 636 -25.22 4.59 0.77
N TYR A 637 -24.34 4.24 1.71
CA TYR A 637 -24.09 4.98 2.95
C TYR A 637 -22.62 5.41 3.01
N TYR A 638 -22.37 6.68 3.32
CA TYR A 638 -21.04 7.28 3.31
C TYR A 638 -20.57 7.65 4.73
N PHE A 639 -19.38 7.19 5.12
CA PHE A 639 -18.77 7.41 6.42
C PHE A 639 -17.35 7.97 6.26
N GLU A 640 -17.12 9.18 6.77
CA GLU A 640 -15.82 9.85 6.77
C GLU A 640 -15.28 9.93 8.21
N PHE A 641 -14.10 9.36 8.44
CA PHE A 641 -13.46 9.30 9.76
C PHE A 641 -12.53 10.51 9.96
N SER A 642 -12.88 11.37 10.92
CA SER A 642 -12.30 12.70 11.11
C SER A 642 -10.86 12.74 11.63
N ASN A 643 -10.34 11.62 12.11
CA ASN A 643 -9.02 11.43 12.73
C ASN A 643 -8.21 10.29 12.06
N LEU A 644 -8.65 9.74 10.93
CA LEU A 644 -7.99 8.62 10.27
C LEU A 644 -7.45 8.99 8.87
N GLY A 645 -6.40 8.26 8.48
CA GLY A 645 -5.80 8.30 7.14
C GLY A 645 -6.39 7.23 6.22
N HIS A 646 -5.55 6.32 5.73
CA HIS A 646 -5.93 5.27 4.79
C HIS A 646 -6.50 4.03 5.50
N THR A 647 -7.49 3.40 4.88
CA THR A 647 -8.18 2.18 5.33
C THR A 647 -8.63 2.20 6.80
N PRO A 648 -9.53 3.13 7.20
CA PRO A 648 -10.17 3.15 8.51
C PRO A 648 -10.56 1.80 9.11
N THR A 649 -11.06 0.83 8.33
CA THR A 649 -11.46 -0.48 8.89
C THR A 649 -10.30 -1.27 9.51
N ALA A 650 -9.06 -0.99 9.10
CA ALA A 650 -7.83 -1.55 9.69
C ALA A 650 -7.01 -0.53 10.51
N ALA A 651 -7.35 0.76 10.43
CA ALA A 651 -6.60 1.87 11.06
C ALA A 651 -7.31 2.48 12.28
N ASP A 652 -8.60 2.18 12.50
CA ASP A 652 -9.40 2.66 13.61
C ASP A 652 -9.14 1.86 14.90
N GLY A 653 -8.29 2.42 15.76
CA GLY A 653 -8.05 1.87 17.10
C GLY A 653 -9.31 1.72 17.95
N THR A 654 -10.38 2.50 17.72
CA THR A 654 -11.64 2.43 18.48
C THR A 654 -12.57 1.30 18.02
N GLY A 655 -12.41 0.82 16.78
CA GLY A 655 -13.23 -0.22 16.15
C GLY A 655 -14.57 0.23 15.57
N CYS A 656 -14.95 1.50 15.73
CA CYS A 656 -16.15 2.10 15.14
C CYS A 656 -16.30 1.80 13.64
N ALA A 657 -15.22 1.87 12.85
CA ALA A 657 -15.21 1.54 11.43
C ALA A 657 -15.57 0.08 11.12
N MET A 658 -15.15 -0.86 11.98
CA MET A 658 -15.48 -2.29 11.83
C MET A 658 -16.89 -2.59 12.34
N ASP A 659 -17.31 -1.99 13.45
CA ASP A 659 -18.68 -2.13 13.98
C ASP A 659 -19.73 -1.61 12.97
N ILE A 660 -19.44 -0.49 12.29
CA ILE A 660 -20.25 0.05 11.18
C ILE A 660 -20.30 -0.92 9.98
N ALA A 661 -19.17 -1.56 9.64
CA ALA A 661 -19.11 -2.55 8.57
C ALA A 661 -19.92 -3.82 8.88
N ILE A 662 -19.84 -4.33 10.11
CA ILE A 662 -20.62 -5.49 10.58
C ILE A 662 -22.11 -5.15 10.62
N ALA A 663 -22.50 -3.99 11.17
CA ALA A 663 -23.88 -3.55 11.22
C ALA A 663 -24.52 -3.40 9.82
N PHE A 664 -23.75 -2.90 8.85
CA PHE A 664 -24.17 -2.85 7.45
C PHE A 664 -24.38 -4.25 6.83
N LEU A 665 -23.55 -5.24 7.17
CA LEU A 665 -23.76 -6.60 6.70
C LEU A 665 -24.96 -7.29 7.35
N ALA A 666 -25.32 -6.91 8.58
CA ALA A 666 -26.49 -7.44 9.28
C ALA A 666 -27.82 -7.00 8.65
N ASP A 667 -27.97 -5.71 8.28
CA ASP A 667 -29.06 -5.23 7.43
C ASP A 667 -28.57 -4.14 6.45
N PRO A 668 -28.20 -4.51 5.20
CA PRO A 668 -27.72 -3.56 4.21
C PRO A 668 -28.83 -2.67 3.63
N THR A 669 -30.08 -2.78 4.10
CA THR A 669 -31.20 -1.89 3.74
C THR A 669 -31.42 -0.77 4.77
N VAL A 670 -30.62 -0.73 5.84
CA VAL A 670 -30.65 0.28 6.90
C VAL A 670 -29.29 0.95 7.02
N GLU A 671 -29.27 2.26 7.30
CA GLU A 671 -28.03 2.99 7.56
C GLU A 671 -27.45 2.59 8.93
N PRO A 672 -26.17 2.19 9.02
CA PRO A 672 -25.52 1.87 10.31
C PRO A 672 -25.53 3.05 11.29
N ASP A 673 -25.51 2.76 12.59
CA ASP A 673 -25.44 3.83 13.59
C ASP A 673 -24.13 4.64 13.45
N ARG A 674 -24.29 5.96 13.49
CA ARG A 674 -23.19 6.93 13.41
C ARG A 674 -22.67 7.36 14.79
N SER A 675 -23.32 6.97 15.89
CA SER A 675 -23.01 7.49 17.23
C SER A 675 -21.58 7.23 17.71
N CYS A 676 -20.88 6.21 17.18
CA CYS A 676 -19.46 6.00 17.49
C CYS A 676 -18.54 7.05 16.84
N LEU A 677 -18.95 7.71 15.74
CA LEU A 677 -18.21 8.83 15.13
C LEU A 677 -18.12 10.03 16.08
N ASP A 678 -19.15 10.28 16.89
CA ASP A 678 -19.18 11.35 17.90
C ASP A 678 -18.19 11.09 19.07
N ASN A 679 -17.62 9.87 19.14
CA ASN A 679 -16.67 9.44 20.17
C ASN A 679 -15.27 9.13 19.59
N LEU A 680 -15.03 9.48 18.32
CA LEU A 680 -13.67 9.48 17.76
C LEU A 680 -12.84 10.54 18.49
N GLU A 681 -11.69 10.14 19.02
CA GLU A 681 -10.73 11.07 19.63
C GLU A 681 -10.32 12.13 18.60
N LYS A 682 -10.47 13.40 18.95
CA LYS A 682 -10.00 14.52 18.13
C LYS A 682 -8.50 14.34 17.91
N GLU A 683 -8.03 14.59 16.69
CA GLU A 683 -6.60 14.62 16.40
C GLU A 683 -5.89 15.65 17.30
N GLU A 684 -5.04 15.14 18.20
CA GLU A 684 -4.17 15.93 19.07
C GLU A 684 -2.74 15.84 18.54
N PHE A 685 -2.36 16.85 17.76
CA PHE A 685 -1.00 16.93 17.21
C PHE A 685 0.01 17.09 18.34
N LEU A 686 1.08 16.30 18.30
CA LEU A 686 2.07 16.25 19.36
C LEU A 686 2.91 17.53 19.40
N VAL A 687 2.69 18.36 20.42
CA VAL A 687 3.44 19.60 20.67
C VAL A 687 4.64 19.39 21.61
N PRO A 688 5.67 20.26 21.59
CA PRO A 688 6.84 20.13 22.46
C PRO A 688 6.46 20.39 23.92
N TYR A 689 6.84 19.49 24.82
CA TYR A 689 6.52 19.61 26.23
C TYR A 689 7.27 20.78 26.90
N THR A 690 6.52 21.71 27.49
CA THR A 690 7.05 22.98 28.04
C THR A 690 7.28 22.99 29.55
N GLY A 691 6.93 21.90 30.26
CA GLY A 691 6.98 21.84 31.72
C GLY A 691 5.71 22.33 32.42
N ASN A 692 4.68 22.74 31.67
CA ASN A 692 3.43 23.27 32.20
C ASN A 692 2.21 22.75 31.38
N PRO A 693 1.25 22.02 31.97
CA PRO A 693 1.24 21.56 33.36
C PRO A 693 2.42 20.62 33.69
N PRO A 694 2.88 20.57 34.96
CA PRO A 694 3.81 19.55 35.40
C PRO A 694 3.14 18.16 35.25
N LEU A 695 3.87 17.19 34.71
CA LEU A 695 3.37 15.82 34.57
C LEU A 695 3.16 15.17 35.96
N SER A 696 2.10 14.37 36.09
CA SER A 696 1.94 13.51 37.26
C SER A 696 3.02 12.44 37.29
N LEU A 697 3.57 12.18 38.47
CA LEU A 697 4.52 11.10 38.71
C LEU A 697 3.96 10.15 39.78
N ASP A 698 3.87 8.87 39.44
CA ASP A 698 3.35 7.82 40.34
C ASP A 698 4.44 6.83 40.76
N LYS A 699 4.28 6.23 41.96
CA LYS A 699 5.33 5.39 42.56
C LYS A 699 5.30 3.97 42.02
N THR A 700 6.27 3.67 41.17
CA THR A 700 6.49 2.34 40.60
C THR A 700 7.62 1.57 41.30
N THR A 701 7.78 0.29 40.95
CA THR A 701 8.92 -0.54 41.36
C THR A 701 9.25 -1.54 40.27
N ILE A 702 10.38 -1.35 39.57
CA ILE A 702 10.79 -2.16 38.43
C ILE A 702 12.20 -2.70 38.65
N MET A 703 12.44 -3.97 38.30
CA MET A 703 13.69 -4.72 38.56
C MET A 703 14.20 -4.69 40.03
N GLY A 704 13.34 -4.33 40.98
CA GLY A 704 13.67 -4.16 42.40
C GLY A 704 14.27 -2.79 42.77
N VAL A 705 14.04 -1.76 41.94
CA VAL A 705 14.30 -0.35 42.22
C VAL A 705 12.95 0.36 42.34
N SER A 706 12.72 1.15 43.39
CA SER A 706 11.51 2.00 43.46
C SER A 706 11.84 3.41 42.98
N VAL A 707 11.06 3.93 42.04
CA VAL A 707 11.16 5.28 41.49
C VAL A 707 9.77 5.91 41.40
N ASP A 708 9.73 7.23 41.24
CA ASP A 708 8.55 7.97 40.79
C ASP A 708 8.69 8.20 39.28
N ALA A 709 7.70 7.78 38.49
CA ALA A 709 7.71 7.73 37.02
C ALA A 709 6.43 8.36 36.46
N PRO A 710 6.40 8.87 35.22
CA PRO A 710 5.21 9.51 34.66
C PRO A 710 3.98 8.59 34.68
N GLU A 711 2.87 9.08 35.23
CA GLU A 711 1.63 8.32 35.42
C GLU A 711 1.03 7.87 34.08
N ASP A 712 0.96 8.80 33.12
CA ASP A 712 0.32 8.59 31.81
C ASP A 712 1.24 7.95 30.74
N TRP A 713 2.45 7.50 31.09
CA TRP A 713 3.41 6.94 30.12
C TRP A 713 3.36 5.40 30.07
N TYR A 714 3.36 4.88 28.85
CA TYR A 714 3.26 3.46 28.56
C TYR A 714 4.53 2.72 28.99
N ASN A 715 4.41 1.85 29.99
CA ASN A 715 5.46 0.95 30.44
C ASN A 715 5.57 -0.25 29.47
N ILE A 716 6.62 -0.28 28.64
CA ILE A 716 6.81 -1.32 27.61
C ILE A 716 7.53 -2.57 28.13
N GLY A 717 7.74 -2.68 29.45
CA GLY A 717 8.59 -3.70 30.06
C GLY A 717 10.06 -3.27 30.17
N ASP A 718 10.89 -4.17 30.71
CA ASP A 718 12.33 -4.00 30.95
C ASP A 718 12.81 -2.72 31.69
N GLY A 719 11.89 -1.87 32.18
CA GLY A 719 12.19 -0.65 32.92
C GLY A 719 11.91 0.67 32.19
N PHE A 720 11.35 0.64 30.98
CA PHE A 720 11.14 1.85 30.15
C PHE A 720 9.68 2.29 30.03
N PHE A 721 9.50 3.61 30.04
CA PHE A 721 8.26 4.36 29.88
C PHE A 721 8.34 5.22 28.62
N PHE A 722 7.29 5.21 27.80
CA PHE A 722 7.17 6.00 26.58
C PHE A 722 5.98 6.95 26.68
N ARG A 723 6.10 8.20 26.20
CA ARG A 723 4.98 9.15 26.17
C ARG A 723 3.79 8.65 25.33
N GLY A 724 4.03 7.82 24.32
CA GLY A 724 3.01 6.94 23.73
C GLY A 724 1.92 7.59 22.86
N SER A 725 2.06 8.87 22.52
CA SER A 725 1.18 9.58 21.57
C SER A 725 1.42 9.19 20.09
N SER A 726 2.56 8.57 19.79
CA SER A 726 2.90 7.90 18.53
C SER A 726 4.16 7.08 18.72
N SER A 727 4.35 6.02 17.93
CA SER A 727 5.63 5.31 17.86
C SER A 727 6.74 6.09 17.14
N LEU A 728 6.45 7.23 16.49
CA LEU A 728 7.49 8.15 15.98
C LEU A 728 8.04 9.12 17.04
N ASP A 729 7.34 9.30 18.17
CA ASP A 729 7.90 9.98 19.33
C ASP A 729 8.90 9.08 20.04
N ILE A 730 10.08 9.61 20.33
CA ILE A 730 11.17 8.88 20.98
C ILE A 730 11.37 9.30 22.43
N THR A 731 10.49 10.17 22.93
CA THR A 731 10.48 10.68 24.29
C THR A 731 10.15 9.54 25.25
N GLN A 732 11.21 9.01 25.86
CA GLN A 732 11.18 7.85 26.75
C GLN A 732 12.14 8.04 27.91
N ILE A 733 11.82 7.44 29.05
CA ILE A 733 12.72 7.34 30.20
C ILE A 733 12.70 5.91 30.74
N GLY A 734 13.85 5.39 31.16
CA GLY A 734 13.93 4.07 31.77
C GLY A 734 14.87 4.00 32.96
N VAL A 735 14.54 3.10 33.89
CA VAL A 735 15.36 2.74 35.06
C VAL A 735 15.83 1.30 34.96
N LEU A 736 17.15 1.10 35.05
CA LEU A 736 17.81 -0.18 34.88
C LEU A 736 18.73 -0.50 36.05
N ARG A 737 18.92 -1.79 36.31
CA ARG A 737 19.91 -2.29 37.28
C ARG A 737 20.97 -3.14 36.59
N ALA A 738 22.16 -2.56 36.41
CA ALA A 738 23.32 -3.23 35.85
C ALA A 738 24.14 -3.98 36.91
N ILE A 739 25.04 -4.85 36.47
CA ILE A 739 25.93 -5.67 37.31
C ILE A 739 27.42 -5.23 37.14
N LEU A 740 27.64 -4.22 36.31
CA LEU A 740 28.87 -3.45 36.22
C LEU A 740 28.83 -2.27 37.21
N SER A 741 29.98 -1.74 37.61
CA SER A 741 30.09 -0.45 38.32
C SER A 741 29.80 0.74 37.41
N ALA A 742 29.58 1.93 37.98
CA ALA A 742 29.23 3.13 37.21
C ALA A 742 30.33 3.54 36.20
N GLU A 743 31.60 3.33 36.54
CA GLU A 743 32.73 3.62 35.64
C GLU A 743 32.88 2.56 34.54
N GLU A 744 32.67 1.27 34.85
CA GLU A 744 32.62 0.19 33.86
C GLU A 744 31.43 0.35 32.90
N LEU A 745 30.29 0.88 33.38
CA LEU A 745 29.16 1.27 32.54
C LEU A 745 29.51 2.42 31.60
N LYS A 746 30.08 3.52 32.13
CA LYS A 746 30.55 4.66 31.31
C LYS A 746 31.46 4.18 30.19
N ASP A 747 32.41 3.30 30.51
CA ASP A 747 33.33 2.72 29.53
C ASP A 747 32.60 1.77 28.56
N TRP A 748 31.63 0.98 29.03
CA TRP A 748 30.80 0.13 28.15
C TRP A 748 29.96 0.94 27.15
N PHE A 749 29.29 2.03 27.58
CA PHE A 749 28.63 2.97 26.67
C PHE A 749 29.63 3.54 25.64
N SER A 750 30.83 3.93 26.11
CA SER A 750 31.89 4.51 25.28
C SER A 750 32.59 3.53 24.32
N LEU A 751 32.50 2.22 24.55
CA LEU A 751 33.23 1.18 23.81
C LEU A 751 32.34 0.17 23.06
N SER A 752 31.09 -0.01 23.47
CA SER A 752 30.17 -1.04 22.95
C SER A 752 28.88 -0.49 22.33
N ILE A 753 28.51 0.75 22.65
CA ILE A 753 27.34 1.45 22.07
C ILE A 753 27.78 2.54 21.09
N TYR A 754 28.89 3.24 21.39
CA TYR A 754 29.51 4.26 20.54
C TYR A 754 29.68 3.80 19.07
N GLY A 755 29.23 4.64 18.14
CA GLY A 755 29.50 4.51 16.70
C GLY A 755 28.79 3.36 15.99
N TYR A 756 27.92 2.59 16.65
CA TYR A 756 27.13 1.55 15.99
C TYR A 756 25.74 1.25 16.59
N ARG A 757 25.50 1.48 17.89
CA ARG A 757 24.27 0.99 18.56
C ARG A 757 23.71 1.88 19.69
N GLY A 758 23.69 3.21 19.49
CA GLY A 758 22.76 4.07 20.24
C GLY A 758 23.32 5.30 20.97
N LEU A 759 24.60 5.66 20.81
CA LEU A 759 25.11 6.99 21.19
C LEU A 759 26.16 7.47 20.17
N ASP A 760 26.10 8.75 19.81
CA ASP A 760 27.03 9.40 18.87
C ASP A 760 28.32 9.85 19.58
N THR A 761 28.23 10.08 20.89
CA THR A 761 29.29 10.62 21.74
C THR A 761 29.45 9.81 23.02
N ALA A 762 30.67 9.74 23.56
CA ALA A 762 30.91 9.13 24.87
C ALA A 762 30.26 9.98 25.99
N PRO A 763 29.62 9.39 27.02
CA PRO A 763 28.95 10.15 28.08
C PRO A 763 29.84 11.18 28.78
N VAL A 764 29.50 12.46 28.64
CA VAL A 764 30.23 13.60 29.22
C VAL A 764 29.63 13.91 30.59
N LYS A 765 30.44 13.86 31.65
CA LYS A 765 29.97 14.20 33.01
C LYS A 765 29.53 15.66 33.08
N ALA A 766 28.27 15.87 33.44
CA ALA A 766 27.67 17.20 33.63
C ALA A 766 27.70 17.63 35.11
N SER A 767 27.28 16.76 36.03
CA SER A 767 27.16 17.10 37.47
C SER A 767 27.19 15.85 38.37
N GLN A 768 26.96 16.05 39.67
CA GLN A 768 26.78 15.00 40.68
C GLN A 768 25.70 15.41 41.68
N LEU A 769 24.96 14.44 42.20
CA LEU A 769 23.85 14.60 43.13
C LEU A 769 23.92 13.53 44.23
N GLU A 770 23.77 13.93 45.49
CA GLU A 770 23.74 13.00 46.63
C GLU A 770 22.32 12.95 47.22
N VAL A 771 21.65 11.81 47.02
CA VAL A 771 20.25 11.59 47.42
C VAL A 771 20.03 10.12 47.76
N ASN A 772 19.17 9.81 48.73
CA ASN A 772 18.84 8.44 49.17
C ASN A 772 20.03 7.55 49.61
N ASN A 773 21.17 8.16 49.99
CA ASN A 773 22.47 7.51 50.22
C ASN A 773 23.14 6.92 48.96
N LEU A 774 22.80 7.47 47.78
CA LEU A 774 23.46 7.23 46.51
C LEU A 774 24.17 8.52 46.06
N THR A 775 25.41 8.39 45.58
CA THR A 775 26.13 9.47 44.88
C THR A 775 25.93 9.26 43.38
N TRP A 776 24.90 9.89 42.81
CA TRP A 776 24.63 9.85 41.38
C TRP A 776 25.61 10.76 40.64
N THR A 777 26.20 10.24 39.57
CA THR A 777 26.91 11.06 38.57
C THR A 777 26.00 11.21 37.36
N LEU A 778 25.76 12.46 36.95
CA LEU A 778 24.91 12.79 35.82
C LEU A 778 25.79 13.10 34.60
N TYR A 779 25.43 12.53 33.46
CA TYR A 779 26.13 12.63 32.18
C TYR A 779 25.16 13.07 31.09
N THR A 780 25.69 13.80 30.11
CA THR A 780 25.02 14.08 28.84
C THR A 780 25.70 13.34 27.70
N SER A 781 24.92 12.96 26.70
CA SER A 781 25.37 12.39 25.43
C SER A 781 24.36 12.77 24.33
N THR A 782 24.56 12.25 23.12
CA THR A 782 23.57 12.33 22.04
C THR A 782 23.36 10.97 21.39
N SER A 783 22.18 10.76 20.80
CA SER A 783 21.83 9.59 20.00
C SER A 783 21.08 10.02 18.75
N ASN A 784 21.65 9.75 17.57
CA ASN A 784 21.16 10.25 16.28
C ASN A 784 20.96 11.78 16.29
N GLY A 785 21.85 12.51 16.96
CA GLY A 785 21.79 13.97 17.14
C GLY A 785 20.86 14.49 18.25
N ARG A 786 19.97 13.64 18.80
CA ARG A 786 19.07 14.02 19.92
C ARG A 786 19.80 13.98 21.27
N PRO A 787 19.45 14.83 22.25
CA PRO A 787 19.95 14.70 23.61
C PRO A 787 19.64 13.35 24.27
N VAL A 788 20.61 12.87 25.06
CA VAL A 788 20.45 11.74 25.96
C VAL A 788 21.02 12.11 27.33
N ASP A 789 20.19 12.01 28.37
CA ASP A 789 20.56 12.30 29.75
C ASP A 789 20.64 11.01 30.56
N ILE A 790 21.76 10.83 31.28
CA ILE A 790 22.12 9.56 31.93
C ILE A 790 22.54 9.80 33.38
N ALA A 791 21.91 9.12 34.33
CA ALA A 791 22.31 9.10 35.73
C ALA A 791 22.86 7.71 36.07
N MET A 792 24.01 7.64 36.75
CA MET A 792 24.59 6.37 37.23
C MET A 792 25.00 6.47 38.70
N ALA A 793 24.70 5.44 39.49
CA ALA A 793 25.14 5.31 40.88
C ALA A 793 25.45 3.85 41.25
N ASP A 794 26.58 3.61 41.93
CA ASP A 794 26.93 2.30 42.47
C ASP A 794 26.06 1.94 43.68
N TYR A 795 25.50 0.73 43.68
CA TYR A 795 24.65 0.21 44.75
C TYR A 795 24.91 -1.28 45.02
N LYS A 796 25.51 -1.58 46.17
CA LYS A 796 25.68 -2.95 46.71
C LYS A 796 26.37 -3.94 45.75
N GLY A 797 27.32 -3.47 44.94
CA GLY A 797 28.05 -4.29 43.95
C GLY A 797 27.38 -4.41 42.57
N ASN A 798 26.31 -3.64 42.36
CA ASN A 798 25.64 -3.38 41.09
C ASN A 798 25.69 -1.87 40.82
N SER A 799 25.16 -1.42 39.67
CA SER A 799 24.80 -0.01 39.46
C SER A 799 23.31 0.15 39.21
N LEU A 800 22.77 1.29 39.59
CA LEU A 800 21.51 1.82 39.07
C LEU A 800 21.83 2.78 37.92
N VAL A 801 21.01 2.73 36.87
CA VAL A 801 21.08 3.62 35.71
C VAL A 801 19.69 4.18 35.45
N ILE A 802 19.58 5.50 35.26
CA ILE A 802 18.39 6.13 34.69
C ILE A 802 18.81 6.79 33.38
N LEU A 803 18.02 6.58 32.33
CA LEU A 803 18.34 6.97 30.96
C LEU A 803 17.11 7.62 30.32
N MET A 804 17.22 8.88 29.92
CA MET A 804 16.17 9.62 29.20
C MET A 804 16.62 9.97 27.79
N PHE A 805 15.76 9.68 26.81
CA PHE A 805 15.86 10.22 25.46
C PHE A 805 14.76 11.28 25.28
N SER A 806 15.11 12.39 24.65
CA SER A 806 14.21 13.54 24.46
C SER A 806 14.65 14.34 23.24
N HIS A 807 13.74 15.10 22.64
CA HIS A 807 14.09 16.06 21.61
C HIS A 807 14.63 17.37 22.22
N ILE A 808 15.39 18.14 21.43
CA ILE A 808 16.17 19.30 21.92
C ILE A 808 15.31 20.47 22.43
N ASP A 809 14.12 20.62 21.85
CA ASP A 809 13.03 21.53 22.20
C ASP A 809 12.35 21.15 23.53
N GLU A 810 12.34 19.88 23.89
CA GLU A 810 11.62 19.35 25.06
C GLU A 810 12.54 19.04 26.26
N ARG A 811 13.83 18.81 25.98
CA ARG A 811 14.82 18.26 26.92
C ARG A 811 14.82 18.95 28.28
N GLU A 812 14.91 20.28 28.35
CA GLU A 812 15.07 20.98 29.64
C GLU A 812 13.82 20.83 30.51
N ALA A 813 12.62 20.89 29.92
CA ALA A 813 11.38 20.66 30.65
C ALA A 813 11.30 19.23 31.20
N LEU A 814 11.56 18.22 30.36
CA LEU A 814 11.57 16.81 30.74
C LEU A 814 12.68 16.49 31.76
N TYR A 815 13.82 17.18 31.68
CA TYR A 815 14.95 17.02 32.61
C TYR A 815 14.57 17.44 34.03
N GLN A 816 13.93 18.61 34.16
CA GLN A 816 13.51 19.16 35.46
C GLN A 816 12.26 18.46 36.03
N THR A 817 11.33 18.00 35.18
CA THR A 817 10.03 17.45 35.61
C THR A 817 9.96 15.92 35.69
N ILE A 818 10.83 15.19 34.99
CA ILE A 818 10.83 13.71 34.97
C ILE A 818 12.19 13.15 35.40
N PHE A 819 13.27 13.53 34.71
CA PHE A 819 14.58 12.89 34.90
C PHE A 819 15.13 13.11 36.31
N LEU A 820 15.19 14.36 36.78
CA LEU A 820 15.65 14.65 38.13
C LEU A 820 14.73 14.03 39.21
N PRO A 821 13.39 14.16 39.16
CA PRO A 821 12.50 13.45 40.09
C PRO A 821 12.65 11.91 40.09
N MET A 822 12.89 11.27 38.94
CA MET A 822 13.15 9.83 38.88
C MET A 822 14.47 9.46 39.57
N VAL A 823 15.51 10.30 39.46
CA VAL A 823 16.80 10.13 40.16
C VAL A 823 16.67 10.40 41.66
N GLU A 824 15.91 11.42 42.06
CA GLU A 824 15.70 11.80 43.47
C GLU A 824 14.78 10.84 44.23
N SER A 825 13.88 10.15 43.54
CA SER A 825 12.98 9.15 44.13
C SER A 825 13.66 7.79 44.34
N ALA A 826 14.61 7.41 43.48
CA ALA A 826 15.25 6.10 43.35
C ALA A 826 15.84 5.49 44.65
N LYS A 827 15.40 4.27 45.01
CA LYS A 827 15.73 3.53 46.26
C LYS A 827 15.87 2.01 46.08
#